data_AF-A0A6A0CX51-F1
#
_entry.id   AF-A0A6A0CX51-F1
#
_cell.length_a   1.000
_cell.length_b   1.000
_cell.length_c   1.000
_cell.angle_alpha   90.00
_cell.angle_beta   90.00
_cell.angle_gamma   90.00
#
_symmetry.space_group_name_H-M   'P 1'
#
loop_
_entity.id
_entity.type
_entity.pdbx_description
1 polymer ?
#
loop_
_entity_poly.entity_id
_entity_poly.type
_entity_poly.pdbx_seq_one_letter_code
_entity_poly.pdbx_strand_id
1 'polypeptide(L)'
;MSFEPKIVAMLCNWCSYAGADLAGVSRFQYPPTTRVIRVMCSTRVEPSFVLKSFLNGADGVLVGGCHLGDCHYVTGNYYTIGKMNMARKLLKYAGIDEKRLRLEWVSASEGEKFASVVTDFTGELKELGPLGEETKNSLALRAAFNVSLKPRIRILATKERMLTVEGNKYGEIYTPYEFDRISDEIVWDEINEEKIRLLLQQNACTLLEIAEKTGLKKETVFLYLMDFIKRGEASFREEDGTYVFYHDERELSIPEPLITGKYEGKEGVVVIGAGADGLNRAIAHAENGENVVVIERHPAINRYTVRKYLSSLDKEIPLEKFVELVKKGAITVLTNSWVRKIADGSVKVVQYPGRVNENCNNCNVCYEVCPLKTVDRERTLFSRKAAYGIRGIPTTYALEKETPFCQTSCPAHLDIRGYVAKIAEGKFQDSVDIIRERLVLPAVLGRICPHPCEEMCRRNAFESPISIRLLKRFVADWEWEKNGKIDLGKKPANENNNYKVAIIGSGPAGLTVAYELTRKGYTTTIFEALPVAGGMLAVGIPSYRLPKDVLKREIDAVLDMGVELQLNTRVGKDISFEELQKEYDAIFVGVGAHECRKLGIDGEECRGSIPGVDFLREVNISPETVRGRFQDKRVIVIGGGDVAIDAARCALRLGSREVTMVYRRSRKEMPARDEEIEAAEEEGVTIKFMAAPTRILEKNGAVAGIECVEMELGEPDESGRRRPIPKEGSEFILDGDIVVAAIGQYSDFSFLPEEIEKTKWGIVVDDATAATSVPGVFAGGDAVTGPSIAIDAVAWGRRAAHAIDAYLHGREVAFDPVERDINRAIVTQEDIELMKRNVVLSGIETAERKEISSISIEERIETFDEVEKGYDDRTAMEEAKRCLSCRECLGCGICGNECVQSAIDYDATETEIEVKAKEVVIDPEIYFTVDKHSFTPFEVEDMLELGLIMNWDGRKPTHVAVKNGSTRYIQDIQKRLEDMGITPSDDEADMVMNCSFNECEYYQKLRKHMR
;
A
#
# COMPACT_ATOMS: atom_id res chain seq x y z
N MET A 1 -9.98 -26.77 -50.26
CA MET A 1 -9.89 -25.37 -50.71
C MET A 1 -9.01 -24.64 -49.72
N SER A 2 -8.07 -23.81 -50.17
CA SER A 2 -7.30 -22.95 -49.27
C SER A 2 -8.25 -21.99 -48.57
N PHE A 3 -8.07 -21.80 -47.27
CA PHE A 3 -8.84 -20.82 -46.50
C PHE A 3 -8.55 -19.41 -47.06
N GLU A 4 -9.60 -18.69 -47.44
CA GLU A 4 -9.53 -17.30 -47.90
C GLU A 4 -10.20 -16.39 -46.86
N PRO A 5 -9.42 -15.67 -46.04
CA PRO A 5 -9.95 -14.84 -44.96
C PRO A 5 -10.89 -13.74 -45.46
N LYS A 6 -12.02 -13.55 -44.78
CA LYS A 6 -12.93 -12.41 -45.00
C LYS A 6 -12.47 -11.22 -44.15
N ILE A 7 -12.09 -10.13 -44.80
CA ILE A 7 -11.58 -8.93 -44.10
C ILE A 7 -12.62 -7.82 -44.18
N VAL A 8 -12.92 -7.17 -43.05
CA VAL A 8 -13.69 -5.91 -43.01
C VAL A 8 -12.72 -4.75 -42.79
N ALA A 9 -12.60 -3.87 -43.79
CA ALA A 9 -11.69 -2.73 -43.76
C ALA A 9 -12.44 -1.41 -43.52
N MET A 10 -12.41 -0.86 -42.31
CA MET A 10 -13.03 0.42 -41.96
C MET A 10 -12.04 1.56 -42.14
N LEU A 11 -12.24 2.38 -43.18
CA LEU A 11 -11.24 3.34 -43.64
C LEU A 11 -11.70 4.79 -43.48
N CYS A 12 -10.86 5.62 -42.89
CA CYS A 12 -11.01 7.06 -42.80
C CYS A 12 -11.18 7.69 -44.19
N ASN A 13 -12.26 8.44 -44.32
CA ASN A 13 -12.66 9.19 -45.50
C ASN A 13 -11.54 10.04 -46.13
N TRP A 14 -10.72 10.66 -45.27
CA TRP A 14 -9.78 11.70 -45.70
C TRP A 14 -8.46 11.18 -46.24
N CYS A 15 -8.03 9.97 -45.82
CA CYS A 15 -6.74 9.41 -46.22
C CYS A 15 -6.86 7.96 -46.65
N SER A 16 -7.03 7.03 -45.72
CA SER A 16 -6.94 5.59 -46.00
C SER A 16 -7.99 5.09 -47.00
N TYR A 17 -9.20 5.67 -47.03
CA TYR A 17 -10.19 5.34 -48.07
C TYR A 17 -9.75 5.83 -49.45
N ALA A 18 -9.20 7.04 -49.54
CA ALA A 18 -8.66 7.57 -50.80
C ALA A 18 -7.43 6.76 -51.27
N GLY A 19 -6.59 6.28 -50.33
CA GLY A 19 -5.52 5.34 -50.63
C GLY A 19 -6.05 4.02 -51.20
N ALA A 20 -7.11 3.46 -50.63
CA ALA A 20 -7.76 2.26 -51.15
C ALA A 20 -8.40 2.49 -52.55
N ASP A 21 -9.04 3.64 -52.77
CA ASP A 21 -9.59 4.02 -54.07
C ASP A 21 -8.48 4.17 -55.12
N LEU A 22 -7.37 4.84 -54.76
CA LEU A 22 -6.18 4.95 -55.59
C LEU A 22 -5.60 3.57 -55.91
N ALA A 23 -5.61 2.62 -54.97
CA ALA A 23 -5.17 1.26 -55.21
C ALA A 23 -6.02 0.57 -56.27
N GLY A 24 -7.34 0.72 -56.19
CA GLY A 24 -8.29 0.20 -57.18
C GLY A 24 -8.08 0.82 -58.57
N VAL A 25 -7.99 2.14 -58.66
CA VAL A 25 -7.78 2.87 -59.93
C VAL A 25 -6.42 2.54 -60.56
N SER A 26 -5.39 2.41 -59.72
CA SER A 26 -4.02 2.05 -60.15
C SER A 26 -3.84 0.56 -60.41
N ARG A 27 -4.89 -0.25 -60.18
CA ARG A 27 -4.91 -1.71 -60.38
C ARG A 27 -3.91 -2.48 -59.52
N PHE A 28 -3.50 -1.93 -58.37
CA PHE A 28 -2.76 -2.69 -57.38
C PHE A 28 -3.65 -3.82 -56.87
N GLN A 29 -3.16 -5.06 -56.98
CA GLN A 29 -3.94 -6.24 -56.61
C GLN A 29 -3.94 -6.40 -55.09
N TYR A 30 -5.12 -6.55 -54.50
CA TYR A 30 -5.28 -6.99 -53.12
C TYR A 30 -6.45 -7.98 -53.03
N PRO A 31 -6.46 -8.86 -52.01
CA PRO A 31 -7.45 -9.93 -51.88
C PRO A 31 -8.92 -9.47 -52.03
N PRO A 32 -9.71 -10.11 -52.92
CA PRO A 32 -11.09 -9.69 -53.22
C PRO A 32 -12.08 -9.99 -52.08
N THR A 33 -11.65 -10.75 -51.07
CA THR A 33 -12.41 -11.02 -49.84
C THR A 33 -12.40 -9.85 -48.85
N THR A 34 -11.68 -8.76 -49.16
CA THR A 34 -11.64 -7.54 -48.36
C THR A 34 -12.80 -6.62 -48.72
N ARG A 35 -13.69 -6.36 -47.76
CA ARG A 35 -14.79 -5.39 -47.89
C ARG A 35 -14.42 -4.06 -47.26
N VAL A 36 -14.29 -3.03 -48.09
CA VAL A 36 -14.02 -1.66 -47.64
C VAL A 36 -15.31 -0.97 -47.20
N ILE A 37 -15.32 -0.46 -45.98
CA ILE A 37 -16.35 0.38 -45.39
C ILE A 37 -15.76 1.77 -45.18
N ARG A 38 -16.32 2.77 -45.84
CA ARG A 38 -15.94 4.17 -45.68
C ARG A 38 -16.53 4.73 -44.38
N VAL A 39 -15.69 5.28 -43.52
CA VAL A 39 -16.11 6.01 -42.31
C VAL A 39 -15.60 7.44 -42.37
N MET A 40 -16.34 8.40 -41.80
CA MET A 40 -15.93 9.82 -41.82
C MET A 40 -14.56 10.06 -41.16
N CYS A 41 -14.23 9.27 -40.14
CA CYS A 41 -12.96 9.31 -39.44
C CYS A 41 -12.71 7.96 -38.77
N SER A 42 -11.45 7.54 -38.65
CA SER A 42 -11.08 6.33 -37.91
C SER A 42 -11.50 6.42 -36.42
N THR A 43 -11.60 7.62 -35.85
CA THR A 43 -12.07 7.83 -34.45
C THR A 43 -13.53 7.43 -34.23
N ARG A 44 -14.33 7.39 -35.31
CA ARG A 44 -15.73 6.94 -35.26
C ARG A 44 -15.86 5.43 -35.25
N VAL A 45 -14.77 4.69 -35.43
CA VAL A 45 -14.76 3.24 -35.29
C VAL A 45 -14.72 2.90 -33.80
N GLU A 46 -15.88 2.57 -33.24
CA GLU A 46 -16.00 2.11 -31.86
C GLU A 46 -15.56 0.63 -31.73
N PRO A 47 -15.06 0.19 -30.56
CA PRO A 47 -14.73 -1.21 -30.33
C PRO A 47 -15.90 -2.16 -30.67
N SER A 48 -17.14 -1.73 -30.43
CA SER A 48 -18.34 -2.50 -30.77
C SER A 48 -18.47 -2.82 -32.25
N PHE A 49 -17.97 -1.96 -33.16
CA PHE A 49 -18.01 -2.21 -34.60
C PHE A 49 -17.02 -3.31 -35.01
N VAL A 50 -15.85 -3.34 -34.36
CA VAL A 50 -14.85 -4.39 -34.56
C VAL A 50 -15.43 -5.74 -34.13
N LEU A 51 -15.92 -5.82 -32.89
CA LEU A 51 -16.50 -7.04 -32.32
C LEU A 51 -17.72 -7.52 -33.11
N LYS A 52 -18.56 -6.59 -33.57
CA LYS A 52 -19.72 -6.90 -34.42
C LYS A 52 -19.31 -7.48 -35.77
N SER A 53 -18.15 -7.11 -36.31
CA SER A 53 -17.64 -7.66 -37.57
C SER A 53 -17.29 -9.15 -37.40
N PHE A 54 -16.66 -9.54 -36.29
CA PHE A 54 -16.40 -10.94 -35.96
C PHE A 54 -17.68 -11.73 -35.70
N LEU A 55 -18.66 -11.16 -34.98
CA LEU A 55 -19.99 -11.77 -34.81
C LEU A 55 -20.69 -12.05 -36.14
N ASN A 56 -20.44 -11.24 -37.16
CA ASN A 56 -20.98 -11.41 -38.51
C ASN A 56 -20.10 -12.27 -39.43
N GLY A 57 -19.05 -12.91 -38.90
CA GLY A 57 -18.21 -13.87 -39.62
C GLY A 57 -17.07 -13.26 -40.43
N ALA A 58 -16.54 -12.11 -40.02
CA ALA A 58 -15.23 -11.65 -40.48
C ALA A 58 -14.10 -12.49 -39.83
N ASP A 59 -13.06 -12.81 -40.59
CA ASP A 59 -11.86 -13.49 -40.10
C ASP A 59 -10.80 -12.51 -39.59
N GLY A 60 -10.88 -11.26 -40.05
CA GLY A 60 -10.07 -10.14 -39.57
C GLY A 60 -10.70 -8.78 -39.85
N VAL A 61 -10.31 -7.78 -39.06
CA VAL A 61 -10.76 -6.39 -39.17
C VAL A 61 -9.55 -5.50 -39.36
N LEU A 62 -9.59 -4.64 -40.39
CA LEU A 62 -8.59 -3.62 -40.66
C LEU A 62 -9.21 -2.25 -40.40
N VAL A 63 -8.59 -1.45 -39.54
CA VAL A 63 -8.96 -0.05 -39.32
C VAL A 63 -7.87 0.84 -39.89
N GLY A 64 -8.22 1.67 -40.87
CA GLY A 64 -7.28 2.56 -41.55
C GLY A 64 -7.50 4.01 -41.18
N GLY A 65 -6.45 4.73 -40.77
CA GLY A 65 -6.50 6.16 -40.45
C GLY A 65 -5.48 7.01 -41.22
N CYS A 66 -5.46 8.31 -40.89
CA CYS A 66 -4.44 9.26 -41.35
C CYS A 66 -3.13 9.03 -40.59
N HIS A 67 -1.99 9.38 -41.19
CA HIS A 67 -0.68 9.41 -40.51
C HIS A 67 -0.72 10.23 -39.22
N LEU A 68 0.07 9.79 -38.23
CA LEU A 68 0.24 10.54 -36.97
C LEU A 68 0.83 11.92 -37.27
N GLY A 69 0.26 12.97 -36.69
CA GLY A 69 0.58 14.37 -37.02
C GLY A 69 -0.19 14.96 -38.21
N ASP A 70 -0.64 14.14 -39.16
CA ASP A 70 -1.35 14.58 -40.37
C ASP A 70 -2.87 14.37 -40.28
N CYS A 71 -3.41 14.22 -39.08
CA CYS A 71 -4.84 13.98 -38.89
C CYS A 71 -5.66 15.22 -39.27
N HIS A 72 -6.66 15.05 -40.12
CA HIS A 72 -7.61 16.12 -40.47
C HIS A 72 -8.30 16.74 -39.24
N TYR A 73 -8.52 15.95 -38.18
CA TYR A 73 -9.11 16.40 -36.92
C TYR A 73 -8.05 16.62 -35.83
N VAL A 74 -6.80 16.91 -36.21
CA VAL A 74 -5.63 17.18 -35.36
C VAL A 74 -5.20 15.98 -34.51
N THR A 75 -6.03 15.53 -33.59
CA THR A 75 -5.73 14.45 -32.64
C THR A 75 -6.60 13.21 -32.80
N GLY A 76 -7.51 13.20 -33.79
CA GLY A 76 -8.48 12.12 -33.99
C GLY A 76 -7.88 10.72 -34.04
N ASN A 77 -6.81 10.53 -34.80
CA ASN A 77 -6.14 9.23 -34.94
C ASN A 77 -5.51 8.72 -33.63
N TYR A 78 -5.06 9.60 -32.72
CA TYR A 78 -4.57 9.18 -31.40
C TYR A 78 -5.68 8.57 -30.55
N TYR A 79 -6.92 9.07 -30.63
CA TYR A 79 -8.07 8.44 -29.97
C TYR A 79 -8.45 7.10 -30.60
N THR A 80 -8.15 6.89 -31.90
CA THR A 80 -8.34 5.58 -32.53
C THR A 80 -7.42 4.54 -31.90
N ILE A 81 -6.18 4.88 -31.52
CA ILE A 81 -5.25 3.94 -30.89
C ILE A 81 -5.87 3.33 -29.62
N GLY A 82 -6.36 4.18 -28.70
CA GLY A 82 -6.96 3.67 -27.46
C GLY A 82 -8.22 2.83 -27.67
N LYS A 83 -9.05 3.20 -28.66
CA LYS A 83 -10.20 2.37 -29.05
C LYS A 83 -9.79 1.02 -29.62
N MET A 84 -8.72 0.96 -30.41
CA MET A 84 -8.23 -0.31 -30.96
C MET A 84 -7.52 -1.15 -29.90
N ASN A 85 -6.78 -0.55 -28.97
CA ASN A 85 -6.21 -1.24 -27.81
C ASN A 85 -7.34 -1.86 -26.97
N MET A 86 -8.39 -1.10 -26.65
CA MET A 86 -9.57 -1.64 -25.96
C MET A 86 -10.23 -2.78 -26.76
N ALA A 87 -10.37 -2.64 -28.08
CA ALA A 87 -10.90 -3.70 -28.92
C ALA A 87 -10.03 -4.97 -28.89
N ARG A 88 -8.69 -4.84 -28.89
CA ARG A 88 -7.76 -5.98 -28.74
C ARG A 88 -7.95 -6.70 -27.41
N LYS A 89 -8.05 -5.96 -26.30
CA LYS A 89 -8.34 -6.52 -24.96
C LYS A 89 -9.65 -7.30 -24.96
N LEU A 90 -10.71 -6.70 -25.50
CA LEU A 90 -12.01 -7.34 -25.62
C LEU A 90 -11.94 -8.62 -26.48
N LEU A 91 -11.17 -8.63 -27.58
CA LEU A 91 -10.96 -9.81 -28.43
C LEU A 91 -10.17 -10.91 -27.70
N LYS A 92 -9.07 -10.55 -27.03
CA LYS A 92 -8.25 -11.45 -26.20
C LYS A 92 -9.12 -12.23 -25.22
N TYR A 93 -9.95 -11.53 -24.44
CA TYR A 93 -10.85 -12.16 -23.47
C TYR A 93 -12.10 -12.81 -24.08
N ALA A 94 -12.41 -12.51 -25.35
CA ALA A 94 -13.39 -13.25 -26.15
C ALA A 94 -12.82 -14.55 -26.76
N GLY A 95 -11.53 -14.84 -26.57
CA GLY A 95 -10.84 -15.99 -27.17
C GLY A 95 -10.49 -15.81 -28.65
N ILE A 96 -10.42 -14.57 -29.13
CA ILE A 96 -10.01 -14.23 -30.49
C ILE A 96 -8.60 -13.63 -30.44
N ASP A 97 -7.69 -14.18 -31.24
CA ASP A 97 -6.32 -13.66 -31.36
C ASP A 97 -6.34 -12.18 -31.78
N GLU A 98 -5.69 -11.33 -30.99
CA GLU A 98 -5.63 -9.88 -31.19
C GLU A 98 -5.00 -9.46 -32.51
N LYS A 99 -4.15 -10.31 -33.12
CA LYS A 99 -3.56 -10.09 -34.45
C LYS A 99 -4.63 -10.04 -35.54
N ARG A 100 -5.84 -10.56 -35.29
CA ARG A 100 -6.98 -10.45 -36.21
C ARG A 100 -7.57 -9.03 -36.27
N LEU A 101 -7.10 -8.09 -35.45
CA LEU A 101 -7.38 -6.66 -35.56
C LEU A 101 -6.12 -5.87 -35.92
N ARG A 102 -6.12 -5.28 -37.12
CA ARG A 102 -5.03 -4.47 -37.64
C ARG A 102 -5.41 -2.99 -37.66
N LEU A 103 -4.55 -2.12 -37.12
CA LEU A 103 -4.67 -0.67 -37.20
C LEU A 103 -3.52 -0.14 -38.05
N GLU A 104 -3.82 0.61 -39.11
CA GLU A 104 -2.82 1.06 -40.08
C GLU A 104 -3.01 2.51 -40.49
N TRP A 105 -1.90 3.17 -40.80
CA TRP A 105 -1.87 4.57 -41.22
C TRP A 105 -1.49 4.67 -42.70
N VAL A 106 -2.46 5.09 -43.51
CA VAL A 106 -2.34 5.14 -44.97
C VAL A 106 -2.82 6.50 -45.46
N SER A 107 -1.92 7.23 -46.13
CA SER A 107 -2.19 8.49 -46.83
C SER A 107 -3.07 8.28 -48.06
N ALA A 108 -3.72 9.35 -48.52
CA ALA A 108 -4.47 9.35 -49.77
C ALA A 108 -3.59 9.02 -51.01
N SER A 109 -2.27 9.26 -50.94
CA SER A 109 -1.33 8.99 -52.03
C SER A 109 -0.69 7.59 -51.97
N GLU A 110 -0.98 6.79 -50.95
CA GLU A 110 -0.28 5.53 -50.66
C GLU A 110 -1.10 4.30 -51.10
N GLY A 111 -1.54 4.27 -52.37
CA GLY A 111 -2.35 3.16 -52.89
C GLY A 111 -1.62 1.81 -52.93
N GLU A 112 -0.33 1.82 -53.27
CA GLU A 112 0.50 0.60 -53.27
C GLU A 112 0.64 0.01 -51.86
N LYS A 113 0.89 0.88 -50.87
CA LYS A 113 0.97 0.50 -49.45
C LYS A 113 -0.34 -0.07 -48.94
N PHE A 114 -1.49 0.48 -49.34
CA PHE A 114 -2.78 -0.11 -48.97
C PHE A 114 -2.89 -1.55 -49.46
N ALA A 115 -2.56 -1.79 -50.73
CA ALA A 115 -2.61 -3.14 -51.31
C ALA A 115 -1.64 -4.11 -50.62
N SER A 116 -0.42 -3.66 -50.30
CA SER A 116 0.56 -4.48 -49.56
C SER A 116 0.05 -4.81 -48.16
N VAL A 117 -0.43 -3.81 -47.40
CA VAL A 117 -0.97 -3.99 -46.04
C VAL A 117 -2.09 -5.04 -46.00
N VAL A 118 -3.02 -5.00 -46.95
CA VAL A 118 -4.13 -5.96 -47.02
C VAL A 118 -3.63 -7.37 -47.39
N THR A 119 -2.66 -7.46 -48.29
CA THR A 119 -2.05 -8.72 -48.71
C THR A 119 -1.29 -9.37 -47.56
N ASP A 120 -0.44 -8.60 -46.86
CA ASP A 120 0.31 -9.04 -45.69
C ASP A 120 -0.63 -9.50 -44.58
N PHE A 121 -1.68 -8.72 -44.31
CA PHE A 121 -2.68 -9.08 -43.30
C PHE A 121 -3.40 -10.38 -43.65
N THR A 122 -3.70 -10.59 -44.94
CA THR A 122 -4.32 -11.82 -45.40
C THR A 122 -3.38 -13.02 -45.20
N GLY A 123 -2.07 -12.84 -45.37
CA GLY A 123 -1.06 -13.86 -45.06
C GLY A 123 -1.08 -14.25 -43.58
N GLU A 124 -1.03 -13.28 -42.67
CA GLU A 124 -1.10 -13.52 -41.22
C GLU A 124 -2.40 -14.22 -40.81
N LEU A 125 -3.54 -13.81 -41.37
CA LEU A 125 -4.82 -14.47 -41.09
C LEU A 125 -4.83 -15.93 -41.59
N LYS A 126 -4.18 -16.23 -42.72
CA LYS A 126 -4.04 -17.60 -43.22
C LYS A 126 -3.23 -18.47 -42.27
N GLU A 127 -2.18 -17.92 -41.65
CA GLU A 127 -1.39 -18.62 -40.63
C GLU A 127 -2.20 -18.90 -39.37
N LEU A 128 -3.03 -17.96 -38.95
CA LEU A 128 -3.94 -18.13 -37.79
C LEU A 128 -5.11 -19.09 -38.08
N GLY A 129 -5.39 -19.40 -39.34
CA GLY A 129 -6.50 -20.24 -39.76
C GLY A 129 -7.89 -19.59 -39.69
N PRO A 130 -8.95 -20.30 -40.14
CA PRO A 130 -10.32 -19.80 -40.09
C PRO A 130 -10.86 -19.66 -38.67
N LEU A 131 -11.73 -18.69 -38.45
CA LEU A 131 -12.61 -18.71 -37.27
C LEU A 131 -13.75 -19.72 -37.51
N GLY A 132 -13.97 -20.63 -36.57
CA GLY A 132 -15.01 -21.64 -36.65
C GLY A 132 -16.43 -21.04 -36.65
N GLU A 133 -17.42 -21.82 -37.09
CA GLU A 133 -18.83 -21.42 -36.97
C GLU A 133 -19.24 -21.21 -35.50
N GLU A 134 -18.60 -21.92 -34.56
CA GLU A 134 -18.79 -21.70 -33.12
C GLU A 134 -18.47 -20.27 -32.67
N THR A 135 -17.55 -19.55 -33.33
CA THR A 135 -17.18 -18.17 -32.95
C THR A 135 -18.36 -17.21 -33.08
N LYS A 136 -19.25 -17.41 -34.07
CA LYS A 136 -20.47 -16.58 -34.26
C LYS A 136 -21.47 -16.75 -33.11
N ASN A 137 -21.43 -17.90 -32.44
CA ASN A 137 -22.27 -18.23 -31.29
C ASN A 137 -21.49 -18.18 -29.96
N SER A 138 -20.26 -17.68 -29.97
CA SER A 138 -19.41 -17.61 -28.77
C SER A 138 -20.05 -16.71 -27.71
N LEU A 139 -20.30 -17.30 -26.54
CA LEU A 139 -20.73 -16.58 -25.35
C LEU A 139 -19.75 -15.46 -25.00
N ALA A 140 -18.44 -15.75 -25.08
CA ALA A 140 -17.39 -14.80 -24.75
C ALA A 140 -17.35 -13.60 -25.72
N LEU A 141 -17.55 -13.84 -27.03
CA LEU A 141 -17.60 -12.76 -28.02
C LEU A 141 -18.86 -11.90 -27.88
N ARG A 142 -20.02 -12.51 -27.59
CA ARG A 142 -21.26 -11.78 -27.32
C ARG A 142 -21.15 -10.95 -26.04
N ALA A 143 -20.55 -11.51 -24.99
CA ALA A 143 -20.26 -10.78 -23.76
C ALA A 143 -19.34 -9.59 -24.01
N ALA A 144 -18.21 -9.80 -24.72
CA ALA A 144 -17.30 -8.73 -25.11
C ALA A 144 -18.00 -7.64 -25.94
N PHE A 145 -18.90 -8.01 -26.85
CA PHE A 145 -19.71 -7.06 -27.60
C PHE A 145 -20.63 -6.22 -26.70
N ASN A 146 -21.39 -6.85 -25.79
CA ASN A 146 -22.25 -6.11 -24.85
C ASN A 146 -21.43 -5.19 -23.93
N VAL A 147 -20.31 -5.69 -23.42
CA VAL A 147 -19.36 -4.91 -22.60
C VAL A 147 -18.82 -3.71 -23.36
N SER A 148 -18.52 -3.85 -24.65
CA SER A 148 -18.06 -2.73 -25.48
C SER A 148 -19.06 -1.58 -25.63
N LEU A 149 -20.35 -1.82 -25.33
CA LEU A 149 -21.40 -0.81 -25.34
C LEU A 149 -21.52 -0.07 -24.00
N LYS A 150 -20.96 -0.62 -22.91
CA LYS A 150 -21.03 -0.03 -21.57
C LYS A 150 -20.29 1.33 -21.54
N PRO A 151 -20.86 2.36 -20.88
CA PRO A 151 -20.23 3.69 -20.79
C PRO A 151 -18.79 3.63 -20.28
N ARG A 152 -18.53 2.83 -19.24
CA ARG A 152 -17.20 2.61 -18.65
C ARG A 152 -16.13 2.22 -19.67
N ILE A 153 -16.42 1.24 -20.52
CA ILE A 153 -15.48 0.73 -21.52
C ILE A 153 -15.22 1.77 -22.61
N ARG A 154 -16.27 2.50 -23.03
CA ARG A 154 -16.15 3.58 -24.01
C ARG A 154 -15.32 4.75 -23.48
N ILE A 155 -15.47 5.08 -22.20
CA ILE A 155 -14.68 6.12 -21.52
C ILE A 155 -13.22 5.70 -21.44
N LEU A 156 -12.92 4.49 -20.95
CA LEU A 156 -11.55 3.97 -20.90
C LEU A 156 -10.88 4.00 -22.28
N ALA A 157 -11.57 3.50 -23.31
CA ALA A 157 -11.10 3.48 -24.70
C ALA A 157 -10.79 4.88 -25.27
N THR A 158 -11.57 5.89 -24.87
CA THR A 158 -11.41 7.26 -25.39
C THR A 158 -10.44 8.09 -24.56
N LYS A 159 -10.34 7.82 -23.26
CA LYS A 159 -9.58 8.61 -22.29
C LYS A 159 -8.20 8.02 -21.98
N GLU A 160 -7.85 6.83 -22.48
CA GLU A 160 -6.54 6.19 -22.30
C GLU A 160 -5.36 7.17 -22.44
N ARG A 161 -5.36 7.99 -23.52
CA ARG A 161 -4.32 9.02 -23.71
C ARG A 161 -4.33 10.10 -22.62
N MET A 162 -5.52 10.59 -22.25
CA MET A 162 -5.64 11.63 -21.21
C MET A 162 -5.15 11.09 -19.86
N LEU A 163 -5.46 9.83 -19.55
CA LEU A 163 -5.13 9.15 -18.31
C LEU A 163 -3.63 8.77 -18.19
N THR A 164 -2.92 8.69 -19.31
CA THR A 164 -1.51 8.26 -19.35
C THR A 164 -0.54 9.39 -19.70
N VAL A 165 -1.00 10.48 -20.31
CA VAL A 165 -0.13 11.56 -20.84
C VAL A 165 -0.47 12.95 -20.32
N GLU A 166 -1.76 13.25 -20.05
CA GLU A 166 -2.19 14.63 -19.79
C GLU A 166 -2.23 15.01 -18.29
N GLY A 167 -2.04 14.05 -17.38
CA GLY A 167 -1.88 14.28 -15.93
C GLY A 167 -3.12 14.88 -15.23
N ASN A 168 -3.12 14.91 -13.90
CA ASN A 168 -4.08 15.71 -13.12
C ASN A 168 -3.33 16.65 -12.16
N LYS A 169 -4.08 17.44 -11.38
CA LYS A 169 -3.57 18.40 -10.40
C LYS A 169 -2.83 17.77 -9.19
N TYR A 170 -2.79 16.45 -9.08
CA TYR A 170 -2.26 15.67 -7.94
C TYR A 170 -1.12 14.70 -8.32
N GLY A 171 -0.59 14.74 -9.55
CA GLY A 171 0.50 13.87 -10.01
C GLY A 171 0.20 13.20 -11.36
N GLU A 172 1.20 12.51 -11.92
CA GLU A 172 1.02 11.66 -13.11
C GLU A 172 -0.03 10.58 -12.79
N ILE A 173 -1.15 10.55 -13.54
CA ILE A 173 -2.35 9.79 -13.14
C ILE A 173 -2.10 8.28 -13.15
N TYR A 174 -1.58 7.73 -14.26
CA TYR A 174 -1.09 6.36 -14.39
C TYR A 174 0.10 6.33 -15.30
N THR A 175 1.04 5.44 -14.99
CA THR A 175 1.95 4.97 -16.00
C THR A 175 1.17 4.12 -17.02
N PRO A 176 1.48 4.13 -18.33
CA PRO A 176 0.86 3.25 -19.32
C PRO A 176 0.66 1.79 -18.87
N TYR A 177 1.61 1.20 -18.16
CA TYR A 177 1.55 -0.14 -17.58
C TYR A 177 0.49 -0.27 -16.49
N GLU A 178 0.43 0.65 -15.52
CA GLU A 178 -0.62 0.61 -14.49
C GLU A 178 -2.00 0.71 -15.12
N PHE A 179 -2.17 1.64 -16.07
CA PHE A 179 -3.42 1.80 -16.77
C PHE A 179 -3.77 0.54 -17.59
N ASP A 180 -2.79 -0.04 -18.29
CA ASP A 180 -2.99 -1.25 -19.08
C ASP A 180 -3.43 -2.43 -18.22
N ARG A 181 -2.75 -2.69 -17.10
CA ARG A 181 -3.10 -3.75 -16.14
C ARG A 181 -4.49 -3.52 -15.53
N ILE A 182 -4.75 -2.31 -15.02
CA ILE A 182 -6.05 -1.95 -14.45
C ILE A 182 -7.15 -2.11 -15.51
N SER A 183 -6.92 -1.63 -16.73
CA SER A 183 -7.84 -1.78 -17.84
C SER A 183 -8.06 -3.24 -18.22
N ASP A 184 -7.05 -4.10 -18.17
CA ASP A 184 -7.17 -5.53 -18.44
C ASP A 184 -8.04 -6.21 -17.38
N GLU A 185 -7.80 -5.93 -16.10
CA GLU A 185 -8.62 -6.45 -14.98
C GLU A 185 -10.09 -6.02 -15.11
N ILE A 186 -10.33 -4.75 -15.46
CA ILE A 186 -11.68 -4.23 -15.68
C ILE A 186 -12.37 -4.96 -16.83
N VAL A 187 -11.67 -5.12 -17.96
CA VAL A 187 -12.25 -5.78 -19.14
C VAL A 187 -12.52 -7.26 -18.85
N TRP A 188 -11.60 -7.95 -18.19
CA TRP A 188 -11.77 -9.35 -17.78
C TRP A 188 -13.01 -9.51 -16.90
N ASP A 189 -13.14 -8.69 -15.86
CA ASP A 189 -14.23 -8.75 -14.91
C ASP A 189 -15.57 -8.39 -15.55
N GLU A 190 -15.64 -7.31 -16.36
CA GLU A 190 -16.86 -6.93 -17.08
C GLU A 190 -17.33 -8.01 -18.06
N ILE A 191 -16.39 -8.66 -18.76
CA ILE A 191 -16.71 -9.77 -19.67
C ILE A 191 -17.25 -10.97 -18.89
N ASN A 192 -16.63 -11.31 -17.77
CA ASN A 192 -17.05 -12.47 -16.98
C ASN A 192 -18.42 -12.24 -16.32
N GLU A 193 -18.66 -11.05 -15.77
CA GLU A 193 -19.97 -10.63 -15.28
C GLU A 193 -21.02 -10.74 -16.41
N GLU A 194 -20.71 -10.23 -17.60
CA GLU A 194 -21.63 -10.28 -18.75
C GLU A 194 -21.85 -11.70 -19.29
N LYS A 195 -20.84 -12.58 -19.26
CA LYS A 195 -21.00 -14.00 -19.62
C LYS A 195 -22.04 -14.66 -18.71
N ILE A 196 -21.95 -14.43 -17.40
CA ILE A 196 -22.91 -14.98 -16.43
C ILE A 196 -24.31 -14.43 -16.70
N ARG A 197 -24.44 -13.11 -16.91
CA ARG A 197 -25.71 -12.47 -17.25
C ARG A 197 -26.35 -13.08 -18.51
N LEU A 198 -25.57 -13.24 -19.58
CA LEU A 198 -26.03 -13.85 -20.83
C LEU A 198 -26.43 -15.32 -20.67
N LEU A 199 -25.75 -16.08 -19.81
CA LEU A 199 -26.12 -17.46 -19.51
C LEU A 199 -27.49 -17.52 -18.81
N LEU A 200 -27.68 -16.70 -17.77
CA LEU A 200 -28.91 -16.62 -17.00
C LEU A 200 -30.11 -16.11 -17.84
N GLN A 201 -29.86 -15.27 -18.84
CA GLN A 201 -30.86 -14.83 -19.81
C GLN A 201 -31.27 -15.92 -20.82
N GLN A 202 -30.35 -16.84 -21.14
CA GLN A 202 -30.63 -17.91 -22.08
C GLN A 202 -31.36 -19.07 -21.42
N ASN A 203 -30.87 -19.52 -20.26
CA ASN A 203 -31.41 -20.66 -19.53
C ASN A 203 -31.19 -20.49 -18.04
N ALA A 204 -32.05 -21.13 -17.24
CA ALA A 204 -31.75 -21.33 -15.83
C ALA A 204 -30.50 -22.23 -15.71
N CYS A 205 -29.53 -21.83 -14.88
CA CYS A 205 -28.24 -22.51 -14.74
C CYS A 205 -27.86 -22.71 -13.27
N THR A 206 -27.20 -23.81 -12.95
CA THR A 206 -26.58 -24.05 -11.64
C THR A 206 -25.24 -23.32 -11.52
N LEU A 207 -24.74 -23.15 -10.29
CA LEU A 207 -23.44 -22.55 -10.02
C LEU A 207 -22.30 -23.28 -10.75
N LEU A 208 -22.31 -24.62 -10.73
CA LEU A 208 -21.28 -25.44 -11.37
C LEU A 208 -21.32 -25.33 -12.90
N GLU A 209 -22.51 -25.32 -13.51
CA GLU A 209 -22.65 -25.12 -14.96
C GLU A 209 -22.15 -23.75 -15.39
N ILE A 210 -22.39 -22.71 -14.58
CA ILE A 210 -21.86 -21.38 -14.85
C ILE A 210 -20.33 -21.39 -14.74
N ALA A 211 -19.76 -22.00 -13.69
CA ALA A 211 -18.31 -22.13 -13.53
C ALA A 211 -17.67 -22.86 -14.71
N GLU A 212 -18.24 -23.98 -15.15
CA GLU A 212 -17.76 -24.76 -16.30
C GLU A 212 -17.84 -23.96 -17.61
N LYS A 213 -18.99 -23.30 -17.89
CA LYS A 213 -19.20 -22.53 -19.12
C LYS A 213 -18.39 -21.23 -19.18
N THR A 214 -18.03 -20.66 -18.03
CA THR A 214 -17.24 -19.42 -17.95
C THR A 214 -15.75 -19.66 -17.76
N GLY A 215 -15.36 -20.83 -17.26
CA GLY A 215 -13.99 -21.15 -16.86
C GLY A 215 -13.56 -20.54 -15.52
N LEU A 216 -14.51 -20.00 -14.74
CA LEU A 216 -14.26 -19.36 -13.45
C LEU A 216 -14.25 -20.38 -12.31
N LYS A 217 -13.57 -20.02 -11.21
CA LYS A 217 -13.69 -20.76 -9.95
C LYS A 217 -15.11 -20.64 -9.40
N LYS A 218 -15.61 -21.71 -8.77
CA LYS A 218 -16.95 -21.78 -8.18
C LYS A 218 -17.18 -20.69 -7.14
N GLU A 219 -16.14 -20.35 -6.38
CA GLU A 219 -16.17 -19.28 -5.39
C GLU A 219 -16.37 -17.93 -6.06
N THR A 220 -15.68 -17.65 -7.16
CA THR A 220 -15.85 -16.40 -7.93
C THR A 220 -17.26 -16.29 -8.54
N VAL A 221 -17.81 -17.39 -9.06
CA VAL A 221 -19.18 -17.42 -9.61
C VAL A 221 -20.22 -17.15 -8.53
N PHE A 222 -20.06 -17.75 -7.35
CA PHE A 222 -20.92 -17.49 -6.18
C PHE A 222 -21.02 -15.99 -5.89
N LEU A 223 -19.90 -15.27 -5.96
CA LEU A 223 -19.86 -13.82 -5.71
C LEU A 223 -20.68 -13.04 -6.71
N TYR A 224 -20.51 -13.31 -8.00
CA TYR A 224 -21.31 -12.66 -9.04
C TYR A 224 -22.81 -12.95 -8.88
N LEU A 225 -23.17 -14.20 -8.55
CA LEU A 225 -24.58 -14.57 -8.36
C LEU A 225 -25.21 -13.86 -7.16
N MET A 226 -24.51 -13.80 -6.03
CA MET A 226 -25.02 -13.10 -4.85
C MET A 226 -25.18 -11.60 -5.12
N ASP A 227 -24.24 -11.00 -5.84
CA ASP A 227 -24.33 -9.59 -6.27
C ASP A 227 -25.52 -9.36 -7.22
N PHE A 228 -25.72 -10.23 -8.22
CA PHE A 228 -26.88 -10.15 -9.12
C PHE A 228 -28.22 -10.26 -8.40
N ILE A 229 -28.35 -11.17 -7.43
CA ILE A 229 -29.59 -11.33 -6.66
C ILE A 229 -29.84 -10.07 -5.80
N LYS A 230 -28.81 -9.52 -5.16
CA LYS A 230 -28.92 -8.28 -4.37
C LYS A 230 -29.26 -7.04 -5.22
N ARG A 231 -28.83 -7.05 -6.49
CA ARG A 231 -29.19 -6.05 -7.50
C ARG A 231 -30.56 -6.32 -8.14
N GLY A 232 -31.22 -7.43 -7.82
CA GLY A 232 -32.48 -7.82 -8.45
C GLY A 232 -32.35 -8.20 -9.93
N GLU A 233 -31.12 -8.46 -10.41
CA GLU A 233 -30.82 -8.89 -11.79
C GLU A 233 -30.96 -10.42 -11.97
N ALA A 234 -31.04 -11.17 -10.87
CA ALA A 234 -31.20 -12.62 -10.90
C ALA A 234 -32.12 -13.08 -9.77
N SER A 235 -32.83 -14.17 -10.05
CA SER A 235 -33.63 -14.93 -9.11
C SER A 235 -33.17 -16.40 -9.14
N PHE A 236 -33.64 -17.22 -8.20
CA PHE A 236 -33.25 -18.61 -8.09
C PHE A 236 -34.43 -19.50 -7.72
N ARG A 237 -34.27 -20.81 -7.91
CA ARG A 237 -35.18 -21.86 -7.41
C ARG A 237 -34.38 -23.13 -7.08
N GLU A 238 -34.89 -23.93 -6.17
CA GLU A 238 -34.31 -25.22 -5.79
C GLU A 238 -34.90 -26.34 -6.67
N GLU A 239 -34.04 -27.14 -7.32
CA GLU A 239 -34.40 -28.34 -8.09
C GLU A 239 -33.52 -29.51 -7.62
N ASP A 240 -34.14 -30.57 -7.09
CA ASP A 240 -33.46 -31.78 -6.58
C ASP A 240 -32.27 -31.49 -5.63
N GLY A 241 -32.43 -30.51 -4.73
CA GLY A 241 -31.40 -30.10 -3.77
C GLY A 241 -30.26 -29.24 -4.36
N THR A 242 -30.37 -28.82 -5.61
CA THR A 242 -29.43 -27.91 -6.27
C THR A 242 -30.11 -26.59 -6.61
N TYR A 243 -29.41 -25.46 -6.42
CA TYR A 243 -29.97 -24.16 -6.80
C TYR A 243 -29.71 -23.85 -8.27
N VAL A 244 -30.78 -23.46 -8.95
CA VAL A 244 -30.77 -23.03 -10.34
C VAL A 244 -31.13 -21.55 -10.38
N PHE A 245 -30.25 -20.74 -10.97
CA PHE A 245 -30.36 -19.30 -11.09
C PHE A 245 -30.89 -18.92 -12.46
N TYR A 246 -31.66 -17.83 -12.55
CA TYR A 246 -32.21 -17.29 -13.80
C TYR A 246 -32.29 -15.77 -13.73
N HIS A 247 -32.31 -15.11 -14.88
CA HIS A 247 -32.39 -13.65 -14.95
C HIS A 247 -33.76 -13.12 -14.50
N ASP A 248 -33.78 -12.04 -13.72
CA ASP A 248 -35.00 -11.32 -13.30
C ASP A 248 -34.82 -9.83 -13.65
N GLU A 249 -35.78 -9.23 -14.36
CA GLU A 249 -35.72 -7.82 -14.79
C GLU A 249 -36.48 -6.93 -13.79
N ARG A 250 -36.04 -6.85 -12.53
CA ARG A 250 -36.60 -5.87 -11.58
C ARG A 250 -35.78 -4.58 -11.59
N GLU A 251 -36.41 -3.50 -12.01
CA GLU A 251 -35.86 -2.15 -11.90
C GLU A 251 -35.70 -1.77 -10.41
N LEU A 252 -34.47 -1.49 -9.98
CA LEU A 252 -34.20 -0.92 -8.66
C LEU A 252 -34.56 0.56 -8.66
N SER A 253 -35.55 0.96 -7.85
CA SER A 253 -35.82 2.37 -7.58
C SER A 253 -34.65 2.99 -6.81
N ILE A 254 -34.08 4.07 -7.32
CA ILE A 254 -33.08 4.87 -6.61
C ILE A 254 -33.82 5.76 -5.60
N PRO A 255 -33.58 5.62 -4.28
CA PRO A 255 -34.22 6.47 -3.27
C PRO A 255 -33.73 7.92 -3.39
N GLU A 256 -34.56 8.88 -2.96
CA GLU A 256 -34.15 10.29 -2.81
C GLU A 256 -32.95 10.41 -1.86
N PRO A 257 -31.98 11.31 -2.16
CA PRO A 257 -30.81 11.48 -1.32
C PRO A 257 -31.17 12.00 0.08
N LEU A 258 -30.72 11.29 1.11
CA LEU A 258 -30.83 11.70 2.51
C LEU A 258 -29.42 11.93 3.06
N ILE A 259 -29.07 13.17 3.36
CA ILE A 259 -27.78 13.53 3.96
C ILE A 259 -27.99 13.90 5.42
N THR A 260 -27.08 13.47 6.28
CA THR A 260 -27.16 13.72 7.72
C THR A 260 -26.80 15.17 8.04
N GLY A 261 -27.44 15.76 9.04
CA GLY A 261 -27.14 17.12 9.49
C GLY A 261 -25.74 17.24 10.11
N LYS A 262 -25.13 18.44 10.05
CA LYS A 262 -23.87 18.74 10.74
C LYS A 262 -24.10 18.83 12.26
N TYR A 263 -23.11 18.43 13.06
CA TYR A 263 -23.17 18.62 14.50
C TYR A 263 -23.11 20.12 14.88
N GLU A 264 -24.13 20.59 15.60
CA GLU A 264 -24.30 22.02 15.96
C GLU A 264 -23.72 22.38 17.34
N GLY A 265 -22.86 21.55 17.94
CA GLY A 265 -22.22 21.85 19.24
C GLY A 265 -23.12 21.64 20.46
N LYS A 266 -24.28 21.00 20.31
CA LYS A 266 -25.22 20.69 21.41
C LYS A 266 -24.65 19.59 22.30
N GLU A 267 -24.71 19.79 23.61
CA GLU A 267 -24.40 18.74 24.58
C GLU A 267 -25.50 17.66 24.55
N GLY A 268 -25.10 16.40 24.59
CA GLY A 268 -26.01 15.28 24.44
C GLY A 268 -25.42 13.94 24.86
N VAL A 269 -26.18 12.87 24.62
CA VAL A 269 -25.74 11.49 24.78
C VAL A 269 -24.98 11.08 23.53
N VAL A 270 -23.73 10.64 23.71
CA VAL A 270 -22.88 10.20 22.61
C VAL A 270 -22.88 8.69 22.55
N VAL A 271 -23.35 8.14 21.44
CA VAL A 271 -23.35 6.71 21.17
C VAL A 271 -22.24 6.40 20.17
N ILE A 272 -21.26 5.60 20.58
CA ILE A 272 -20.13 5.18 19.76
C ILE A 272 -20.44 3.79 19.20
N GLY A 273 -20.68 3.70 17.89
CA GLY A 273 -21.11 2.51 17.17
C GLY A 273 -22.61 2.49 16.86
N ALA A 274 -22.98 2.01 15.68
CA ALA A 274 -24.36 1.91 15.21
C ALA A 274 -24.87 0.47 15.09
N GLY A 275 -24.47 -0.41 16.02
CA GLY A 275 -25.09 -1.73 16.18
C GLY A 275 -26.48 -1.63 16.77
N ALA A 276 -27.17 -2.75 16.90
CA ALA A 276 -28.55 -2.75 17.40
C ALA A 276 -28.62 -2.21 18.84
N ASP A 277 -27.62 -2.47 19.70
CA ASP A 277 -27.59 -1.89 21.05
C ASP A 277 -27.40 -0.36 21.00
N GLY A 278 -26.42 0.11 20.21
CA GLY A 278 -26.18 1.52 19.99
C GLY A 278 -27.41 2.23 19.44
N LEU A 279 -28.04 1.68 18.41
CA LEU A 279 -29.25 2.26 17.82
C LEU A 279 -30.44 2.27 18.80
N ASN A 280 -30.69 1.19 19.52
CA ASN A 280 -31.79 1.14 20.49
C ASN A 280 -31.60 2.17 21.61
N ARG A 281 -30.37 2.33 22.12
CA ARG A 281 -30.05 3.37 23.11
C ARG A 281 -30.19 4.77 22.53
N ALA A 282 -29.68 4.99 21.32
CA ALA A 282 -29.81 6.27 20.63
C ALA A 282 -31.28 6.67 20.46
N ILE A 283 -32.14 5.72 20.08
CA ILE A 283 -33.58 5.94 19.96
C ILE A 283 -34.21 6.22 21.32
N ALA A 284 -33.93 5.42 22.35
CA ALA A 284 -34.50 5.60 23.68
C ALA A 284 -34.18 6.99 24.26
N HIS A 285 -32.92 7.44 24.14
CA HIS A 285 -32.52 8.79 24.57
C HIS A 285 -33.19 9.89 23.73
N ALA A 286 -33.28 9.72 22.41
CA ALA A 286 -33.94 10.67 21.52
C ALA A 286 -35.45 10.76 21.80
N GLU A 287 -36.12 9.65 22.10
CA GLU A 287 -37.54 9.62 22.46
C GLU A 287 -37.82 10.28 23.82
N ASN A 288 -36.84 10.25 24.73
CA ASN A 288 -36.88 11.01 25.98
C ASN A 288 -36.59 12.52 25.80
N GLY A 289 -36.38 12.98 24.56
CA GLY A 289 -36.13 14.38 24.23
C GLY A 289 -34.69 14.83 24.46
N GLU A 290 -33.75 13.91 24.63
CA GLU A 290 -32.33 14.23 24.74
C GLU A 290 -31.70 14.43 23.35
N ASN A 291 -30.69 15.30 23.25
CA ASN A 291 -29.88 15.38 22.04
C ASN A 291 -28.99 14.14 21.96
N VAL A 292 -28.99 13.46 20.82
CA VAL A 292 -28.19 12.25 20.62
C VAL A 292 -27.25 12.42 19.45
N VAL A 293 -25.98 12.02 19.64
CA VAL A 293 -24.98 11.96 18.58
C VAL A 293 -24.51 10.52 18.42
N VAL A 294 -24.77 9.92 17.26
CA VAL A 294 -24.27 8.60 16.90
C VAL A 294 -23.01 8.75 16.06
N ILE A 295 -21.92 8.14 16.51
CA ILE A 295 -20.63 8.12 15.81
C ILE A 295 -20.44 6.73 15.23
N GLU A 296 -20.36 6.63 13.90
CA GLU A 296 -20.16 5.38 13.18
C GLU A 296 -18.90 5.47 12.30
N ARG A 297 -18.04 4.46 12.37
CA ARG A 297 -16.82 4.37 11.56
C ARG A 297 -17.13 4.15 10.10
N HIS A 298 -18.23 3.45 9.84
CA HIS A 298 -18.67 3.18 8.49
C HIS A 298 -19.19 4.45 7.81
N PRO A 299 -18.93 4.65 6.51
CA PRO A 299 -19.54 5.72 5.71
C PRO A 299 -21.06 5.80 5.78
N ALA A 300 -21.73 4.73 6.25
CA ALA A 300 -23.17 4.68 6.37
C ALA A 300 -23.70 3.67 7.39
N ILE A 301 -24.87 3.98 7.93
CA ILE A 301 -25.66 3.09 8.77
C ILE A 301 -26.73 2.42 7.91
N ASN A 302 -26.67 1.10 7.79
CA ASN A 302 -27.63 0.28 7.07
C ASN A 302 -27.81 -1.07 7.76
N ARG A 303 -28.73 -1.90 7.26
CA ARG A 303 -29.01 -3.22 7.85
C ARG A 303 -27.74 -4.07 8.02
N TYR A 304 -26.81 -3.97 7.07
CA TYR A 304 -25.52 -4.68 7.12
C TYR A 304 -24.61 -4.13 8.23
N THR A 305 -24.52 -2.81 8.37
CA THR A 305 -23.71 -2.15 9.41
C THR A 305 -24.25 -2.38 10.80
N VAL A 306 -25.57 -2.42 10.97
CA VAL A 306 -26.22 -2.71 12.25
C VAL A 306 -26.02 -4.15 12.68
N ARG A 307 -26.01 -5.09 11.72
CA ARG A 307 -25.83 -6.53 11.98
C ARG A 307 -24.40 -6.93 12.28
N LYS A 308 -23.40 -6.03 12.28
CA LYS A 308 -21.97 -6.37 12.37
C LYS A 308 -21.50 -7.14 13.62
N TYR A 309 -22.40 -7.59 14.48
CA TYR A 309 -22.28 -7.46 15.92
C TYR A 309 -23.10 -8.58 16.61
N LEU A 310 -22.42 -9.53 17.27
CA LEU A 310 -23.04 -10.70 17.94
C LEU A 310 -24.13 -10.41 18.98
N SER A 311 -23.91 -9.41 19.83
CA SER A 311 -24.87 -8.87 20.81
C SER A 311 -26.08 -8.20 20.15
N SER A 312 -25.94 -7.77 18.90
CA SER A 312 -26.99 -7.11 18.13
C SER A 312 -27.84 -8.08 17.32
N LEU A 313 -27.40 -9.32 17.20
CA LEU A 313 -28.02 -10.31 16.32
C LEU A 313 -29.34 -10.90 16.86
N ASP A 314 -29.54 -10.88 18.18
CA ASP A 314 -30.81 -11.29 18.84
C ASP A 314 -31.77 -10.13 19.09
N LYS A 315 -31.40 -8.91 18.67
CA LYS A 315 -32.12 -7.68 18.99
C LYS A 315 -32.90 -7.17 17.78
N GLU A 316 -34.07 -6.58 18.05
CA GLU A 316 -34.81 -5.86 17.02
C GLU A 316 -33.94 -4.73 16.47
N ILE A 317 -33.90 -4.60 15.14
CA ILE A 317 -33.15 -3.56 14.43
C ILE A 317 -34.14 -2.44 14.07
N PRO A 318 -34.21 -1.35 14.86
CA PRO A 318 -35.18 -0.29 14.65
C PRO A 318 -34.72 0.72 13.57
N LEU A 319 -34.20 0.25 12.43
CA LEU A 319 -33.59 1.11 11.42
C LEU A 319 -34.60 2.13 10.86
N GLU A 320 -35.85 1.72 10.61
CA GLU A 320 -36.89 2.65 10.14
C GLU A 320 -37.18 3.76 11.15
N LYS A 321 -37.28 3.40 12.44
CA LYS A 321 -37.50 4.35 13.52
C LYS A 321 -36.32 5.29 13.71
N PHE A 322 -35.11 4.76 13.61
CA PHE A 322 -33.88 5.53 13.60
C PHE A 322 -33.87 6.56 12.46
N VAL A 323 -34.17 6.13 11.23
CA VAL A 323 -34.25 7.02 10.05
C VAL A 323 -35.26 8.14 10.27
N GLU A 324 -36.43 7.82 10.84
CA GLU A 324 -37.47 8.81 11.18
C GLU A 324 -36.94 9.89 12.14
N LEU A 325 -36.22 9.48 13.20
CA LEU A 325 -35.66 10.40 14.20
C LEU A 325 -34.49 11.23 13.67
N VAL A 326 -33.66 10.65 12.79
CA VAL A 326 -32.62 11.40 12.06
C VAL A 326 -33.25 12.46 11.16
N LYS A 327 -34.28 12.12 10.39
CA LYS A 327 -35.01 13.08 9.53
C LYS A 327 -35.66 14.21 10.33
N LYS A 328 -36.09 13.94 11.56
CA LYS A 328 -36.64 14.93 12.50
C LYS A 328 -35.57 15.78 13.20
N GLY A 329 -34.28 15.47 13.03
CA GLY A 329 -33.16 16.16 13.68
C GLY A 329 -32.96 15.81 15.16
N ALA A 330 -33.63 14.78 15.68
CA ALA A 330 -33.48 14.33 17.07
C ALA A 330 -32.17 13.56 17.30
N ILE A 331 -31.66 12.91 16.24
CA ILE A 331 -30.38 12.19 16.25
C ILE A 331 -29.46 12.82 15.20
N THR A 332 -28.29 13.25 15.61
CA THR A 332 -27.19 13.63 14.70
C THR A 332 -26.33 12.41 14.43
N VAL A 333 -26.01 12.15 13.16
CA VAL A 333 -25.20 11.00 12.75
C VAL A 333 -23.89 11.48 12.14
N LEU A 334 -22.79 11.09 12.76
CA LEU A 334 -21.43 11.25 12.26
C LEU A 334 -20.95 9.91 11.70
N THR A 335 -21.24 9.66 10.42
CA THR A 335 -20.68 8.50 9.70
C THR A 335 -19.26 8.79 9.23
N ASN A 336 -18.55 7.76 8.80
CA ASN A 336 -17.14 7.83 8.41
C ASN A 336 -16.28 8.49 9.50
N SER A 337 -16.54 8.17 10.77
CA SER A 337 -16.01 8.92 11.92
C SER A 337 -15.37 8.03 12.97
N TRP A 338 -14.18 8.42 13.43
CA TRP A 338 -13.36 7.65 14.39
C TRP A 338 -13.21 8.43 15.69
N VAL A 339 -13.34 7.72 16.82
CA VAL A 339 -13.09 8.31 18.13
C VAL A 339 -11.59 8.30 18.41
N ARG A 340 -11.00 9.48 18.58
CA ARG A 340 -9.57 9.64 18.87
C ARG A 340 -9.30 9.56 20.37
N LYS A 341 -10.16 10.21 21.16
CA LYS A 341 -10.03 10.28 22.63
C LYS A 341 -11.40 10.50 23.27
N ILE A 342 -11.64 9.81 24.39
CA ILE A 342 -12.74 10.09 25.30
C ILE A 342 -12.15 10.83 26.50
N ALA A 343 -12.73 11.97 26.85
CA ALA A 343 -12.35 12.78 28.01
C ALA A 343 -13.60 13.05 28.87
N ASP A 344 -13.40 13.54 30.09
CA ASP A 344 -14.52 13.90 30.96
C ASP A 344 -15.38 14.99 30.31
N GLY A 345 -16.63 14.65 29.98
CA GLY A 345 -17.59 15.57 29.37
C GLY A 345 -17.46 15.80 27.86
N SER A 346 -16.53 15.11 27.16
CA SER A 346 -16.35 15.28 25.71
C SER A 346 -15.75 14.07 24.99
N VAL A 347 -16.08 13.92 23.71
CA VAL A 347 -15.52 12.91 22.82
C VAL A 347 -14.89 13.61 21.62
N LYS A 348 -13.59 13.40 21.42
CA LYS A 348 -12.87 13.90 20.24
C LYS A 348 -13.00 12.90 19.10
N VAL A 349 -13.61 13.35 18.01
CA VAL A 349 -13.93 12.58 16.82
C VAL A 349 -13.16 13.13 15.63
N VAL A 350 -12.63 12.26 14.79
CA VAL A 350 -12.12 12.59 13.46
C VAL A 350 -13.12 12.09 12.44
N GLN A 351 -13.79 13.01 11.74
CA GLN A 351 -14.74 12.69 10.67
C GLN A 351 -14.05 12.81 9.32
N TYR A 352 -14.04 11.73 8.55
CA TYR A 352 -13.45 11.66 7.23
C TYR A 352 -14.47 12.02 6.14
N PRO A 353 -14.03 12.70 5.07
CA PRO A 353 -14.94 13.20 4.06
C PRO A 353 -15.38 12.07 3.13
N GLY A 354 -16.69 11.98 2.90
CA GLY A 354 -17.26 11.16 1.81
C GLY A 354 -16.97 11.71 0.41
N ARG A 355 -16.40 12.93 0.31
CA ARG A 355 -16.01 13.63 -0.95
C ARG A 355 -17.13 13.85 -1.97
N VAL A 356 -18.37 13.61 -1.55
CA VAL A 356 -19.59 13.92 -2.28
C VAL A 356 -20.42 14.79 -1.36
N ASN A 357 -20.76 15.99 -1.82
CA ASN A 357 -21.49 16.98 -1.05
C ASN A 357 -23.01 16.88 -1.28
N GLU A 358 -23.73 17.80 -0.64
CA GLU A 358 -25.19 17.87 -0.62
C GLU A 358 -25.87 18.16 -1.96
N ASN A 359 -25.12 18.57 -2.99
CA ASN A 359 -25.68 18.79 -4.33
C ASN A 359 -25.90 17.48 -5.11
N CYS A 360 -25.48 16.34 -4.57
CA CYS A 360 -25.67 15.03 -5.20
C CYS A 360 -27.16 14.69 -5.35
N ASN A 361 -27.58 14.33 -6.58
CA ASN A 361 -28.94 13.91 -6.91
C ASN A 361 -29.08 12.41 -7.18
N ASN A 362 -28.11 11.59 -6.76
CA ASN A 362 -28.05 10.13 -6.97
C ASN A 362 -28.20 9.66 -8.44
N CYS A 363 -27.73 10.43 -9.43
CA CYS A 363 -27.83 10.08 -10.86
C CYS A 363 -26.94 8.91 -11.33
N ASN A 364 -26.17 8.26 -10.46
CA ASN A 364 -25.29 7.11 -10.74
C ASN A 364 -24.11 7.35 -11.72
N VAL A 365 -23.98 8.54 -12.32
CA VAL A 365 -22.92 8.82 -13.30
C VAL A 365 -21.52 8.57 -12.73
N CYS A 366 -21.22 9.08 -11.52
CA CYS A 366 -19.89 8.93 -10.90
C CYS A 366 -19.47 7.48 -10.70
N TYR A 367 -20.41 6.59 -10.40
CA TYR A 367 -20.19 5.15 -10.33
C TYR A 367 -20.01 4.56 -11.73
N GLU A 368 -20.87 4.88 -12.69
CA GLU A 368 -20.75 4.34 -14.05
C GLU A 368 -19.41 4.68 -14.71
N VAL A 369 -18.93 5.90 -14.54
CA VAL A 369 -17.69 6.38 -15.13
C VAL A 369 -16.44 6.04 -14.30
N CYS A 370 -16.61 5.53 -13.07
CA CYS A 370 -15.48 5.15 -12.25
C CYS A 370 -14.73 3.98 -12.90
N PRO A 371 -13.44 4.16 -13.23
CA PRO A 371 -12.68 3.12 -13.90
C PRO A 371 -12.38 1.95 -12.98
N LEU A 372 -12.34 2.09 -11.65
CA LEU A 372 -11.97 0.98 -10.76
C LEU A 372 -13.12 0.08 -10.34
N LYS A 373 -12.79 -1.20 -10.15
CA LYS A 373 -13.47 -2.13 -9.22
C LYS A 373 -12.45 -2.51 -8.14
N THR A 374 -12.67 -2.05 -6.91
CA THR A 374 -11.94 -2.37 -5.68
C THR A 374 -12.71 -3.39 -4.87
N VAL A 375 -12.07 -3.97 -3.86
CA VAL A 375 -12.72 -4.78 -2.83
C VAL A 375 -13.35 -3.86 -1.79
N ASP A 376 -14.56 -4.17 -1.37
CA ASP A 376 -15.31 -3.39 -0.38
C ASP A 376 -14.76 -3.53 1.06
N ARG A 377 -14.81 -2.43 1.82
CA ARG A 377 -14.67 -2.40 3.29
C ARG A 377 -15.91 -2.96 4.01
N GLU A 378 -17.08 -2.99 3.37
CA GLU A 378 -18.38 -3.38 3.96
C GLU A 378 -18.54 -4.87 4.30
N ARG A 379 -17.46 -5.64 4.49
CA ARG A 379 -17.51 -7.09 4.78
C ARG A 379 -18.21 -7.92 3.70
N THR A 380 -18.57 -7.35 2.56
CA THR A 380 -19.15 -8.14 1.50
C THR A 380 -18.02 -8.66 0.62
N LEU A 381 -18.16 -9.90 0.18
CA LEU A 381 -17.24 -10.58 -0.73
C LEU A 381 -17.19 -9.92 -2.14
N PHE A 382 -17.69 -8.69 -2.31
CA PHE A 382 -17.95 -8.10 -3.62
C PHE A 382 -16.91 -7.06 -4.02
N SER A 383 -16.73 -6.93 -5.33
CA SER A 383 -16.00 -5.82 -5.92
C SER A 383 -16.93 -4.60 -6.07
N ARG A 384 -16.57 -3.45 -5.47
CA ARG A 384 -17.27 -2.16 -5.65
C ARG A 384 -16.40 -1.14 -6.36
N LYS A 385 -16.96 -0.04 -6.83
CA LYS A 385 -16.18 1.04 -7.47
C LYS A 385 -15.68 2.06 -6.44
N ALA A 386 -14.69 2.88 -6.80
CA ALA A 386 -14.15 3.96 -5.95
C ALA A 386 -15.23 4.95 -5.50
N ALA A 387 -16.05 5.37 -6.48
CA ALA A 387 -17.30 6.05 -6.24
C ALA A 387 -18.39 4.99 -6.14
N TYR A 388 -19.11 4.92 -5.04
CA TYR A 388 -20.15 3.91 -4.83
C TYR A 388 -21.37 4.51 -4.13
N GLY A 389 -22.54 3.97 -4.49
CA GLY A 389 -23.81 4.37 -3.91
C GLY A 389 -24.01 3.65 -2.58
N ILE A 390 -24.42 4.40 -1.56
CA ILE A 390 -24.64 3.87 -0.23
C ILE A 390 -26.12 3.53 -0.07
N ARG A 391 -26.43 2.25 0.15
CA ARG A 391 -27.75 1.82 0.63
C ARG A 391 -27.80 1.96 2.15
N GLY A 392 -28.08 3.15 2.66
CA GLY A 392 -28.04 3.46 4.09
C GLY A 392 -28.28 4.92 4.42
N ILE A 393 -27.96 5.34 5.65
CA ILE A 393 -27.89 6.74 6.07
C ILE A 393 -26.42 7.13 6.22
N PRO A 394 -25.92 8.15 5.48
CA PRO A 394 -26.63 8.92 4.46
C PRO A 394 -26.90 8.10 3.17
N THR A 395 -27.99 8.42 2.47
CA THR A 395 -28.39 7.76 1.21
C THR A 395 -27.81 8.52 0.01
N THR A 396 -26.49 8.58 -0.09
CA THR A 396 -25.75 9.31 -1.15
C THR A 396 -24.60 8.46 -1.71
N TYR A 397 -23.85 8.98 -2.67
CA TYR A 397 -22.58 8.39 -3.09
C TYR A 397 -21.46 8.80 -2.15
N ALA A 398 -20.46 7.95 -1.99
CA ALA A 398 -19.18 8.32 -1.39
C ALA A 398 -18.04 8.03 -2.37
N LEU A 399 -16.97 8.82 -2.27
CA LEU A 399 -15.71 8.61 -2.96
C LEU A 399 -14.60 8.47 -1.92
N GLU A 400 -14.14 7.23 -1.70
CA GLU A 400 -13.06 6.94 -0.78
C GLU A 400 -11.70 7.09 -1.49
N LYS A 401 -10.90 8.08 -1.08
CA LYS A 401 -9.52 8.28 -1.55
C LYS A 401 -8.55 7.81 -0.48
N GLU A 402 -7.77 6.79 -0.79
CA GLU A 402 -6.94 6.08 0.18
C GLU A 402 -5.49 5.92 -0.30
N THR A 403 -4.53 6.28 0.56
CA THR A 403 -3.09 6.10 0.30
C THR A 403 -2.69 4.62 0.43
N PRO A 404 -1.91 4.02 -0.50
CA PRO A 404 -1.48 2.63 -0.39
C PRO A 404 -0.83 2.27 0.95
N PHE A 405 -1.00 1.03 1.42
CA PHE A 405 -0.46 0.58 2.72
C PHE A 405 1.06 0.69 2.81
N CYS A 406 1.77 0.28 1.75
CA CYS A 406 3.22 0.37 1.70
C CYS A 406 3.72 1.82 1.86
N GLN A 407 3.01 2.79 1.27
CA GLN A 407 3.31 4.22 1.42
C GLN A 407 2.93 4.74 2.81
N THR A 408 1.80 4.27 3.34
CA THR A 408 1.34 4.59 4.70
C THR A 408 2.35 4.13 5.75
N SER A 409 2.86 2.89 5.64
CA SER A 409 3.80 2.32 6.62
C SER A 409 5.25 2.75 6.42
N CYS A 410 5.58 3.38 5.28
CA CYS A 410 6.88 4.01 5.09
C CYS A 410 6.91 5.33 5.87
N PRO A 411 7.80 5.54 6.84
CA PRO A 411 7.85 6.78 7.63
C PRO A 411 8.07 8.05 6.80
N ALA A 412 8.79 7.95 5.68
CA ALA A 412 9.00 9.06 4.75
C ALA A 412 7.88 9.21 3.68
N HIS A 413 6.90 8.30 3.68
CA HIS A 413 5.74 8.27 2.79
C HIS A 413 6.08 8.33 1.30
N LEU A 414 7.06 7.53 0.88
CA LEU A 414 7.49 7.43 -0.51
C LEU A 414 6.35 6.94 -1.40
N ASP A 415 6.24 7.48 -2.61
CA ASP A 415 5.28 6.98 -3.62
C ASP A 415 5.77 5.65 -4.22
N ILE A 416 5.63 4.60 -3.42
CA ILE A 416 6.04 3.24 -3.77
C ILE A 416 5.26 2.72 -4.97
N ARG A 417 4.00 3.13 -5.13
CA ARG A 417 3.19 2.71 -6.28
C ARG A 417 3.77 3.31 -7.56
N GLY A 418 4.01 4.62 -7.56
CA GLY A 418 4.54 5.37 -8.69
C GLY A 418 5.91 4.86 -9.12
N TYR A 419 6.88 4.79 -8.20
CA TYR A 419 8.23 4.39 -8.61
C TYR A 419 8.32 2.90 -9.01
N VAL A 420 7.58 2.00 -8.37
CA VAL A 420 7.54 0.57 -8.77
C VAL A 420 6.90 0.41 -10.15
N ALA A 421 5.84 1.17 -10.44
CA ALA A 421 5.23 1.17 -11.76
C ALA A 421 6.19 1.62 -12.87
N LYS A 422 6.98 2.68 -12.63
CA LYS A 422 8.00 3.13 -13.57
C LYS A 422 9.08 2.08 -13.81
N ILE A 423 9.45 1.29 -12.78
CA ILE A 423 10.35 0.14 -12.95
C ILE A 423 9.73 -0.91 -13.86
N ALA A 424 8.46 -1.26 -13.66
CA ALA A 424 7.77 -2.24 -14.50
C ALA A 424 7.74 -1.85 -16.00
N GLU A 425 7.79 -0.54 -16.29
CA GLU A 425 7.87 0.03 -17.65
C GLU A 425 9.29 0.12 -18.23
N GLY A 426 10.33 -0.12 -17.43
CA GLY A 426 11.71 0.14 -17.84
C GLY A 426 12.08 1.64 -17.83
N LYS A 427 11.28 2.50 -17.20
CA LYS A 427 11.54 3.94 -17.05
C LYS A 427 12.26 4.23 -15.75
N PHE A 428 13.50 3.78 -15.66
CA PHE A 428 14.26 3.80 -14.41
C PHE A 428 14.59 5.22 -13.93
N GLN A 429 14.84 6.17 -14.84
CA GLN A 429 15.06 7.58 -14.46
C GLN A 429 13.83 8.19 -13.78
N ASP A 430 12.64 8.10 -14.41
CA ASP A 430 11.38 8.54 -13.81
C ASP A 430 11.15 7.92 -12.42
N SER A 431 11.52 6.64 -12.25
CA SER A 431 11.38 5.95 -10.97
C SER A 431 12.24 6.58 -9.87
N VAL A 432 13.52 6.86 -10.16
CA VAL A 432 14.41 7.53 -9.21
C VAL A 432 13.94 8.94 -8.90
N ASP A 433 13.49 9.68 -9.91
CA ASP A 433 13.00 11.05 -9.74
C ASP A 433 11.81 11.08 -8.76
N ILE A 434 10.86 10.15 -8.88
CA ILE A 434 9.73 9.97 -7.93
C ILE A 434 10.25 9.69 -6.51
N ILE A 435 11.27 8.82 -6.36
CA ILE A 435 11.84 8.54 -5.03
C ILE A 435 12.49 9.80 -4.45
N ARG A 436 13.23 10.56 -5.27
CA ARG A 436 13.96 11.77 -4.87
C ARG A 436 13.06 12.95 -4.49
N GLU A 437 11.77 12.91 -4.83
CA GLU A 437 10.80 13.88 -4.30
C GLU A 437 10.79 13.90 -2.78
N ARG A 438 11.01 12.74 -2.15
CA ARG A 438 10.84 12.51 -0.71
C ARG A 438 12.03 11.87 -0.02
N LEU A 439 12.99 11.33 -0.76
CA LEU A 439 14.14 10.63 -0.19
C LEU A 439 15.44 11.06 -0.87
N VAL A 440 16.33 11.66 -0.09
CA VAL A 440 17.64 12.12 -0.57
C VAL A 440 18.66 10.99 -0.74
N LEU A 441 18.50 9.89 0.00
CA LEU A 441 19.44 8.76 0.05
C LEU A 441 18.83 7.42 -0.45
N PRO A 442 18.28 7.34 -1.68
CA PRO A 442 17.67 6.11 -2.18
C PRO A 442 18.64 4.92 -2.27
N ALA A 443 19.92 5.13 -2.64
CA ALA A 443 20.90 4.05 -2.75
C ALA A 443 21.26 3.47 -1.38
N VAL A 444 21.44 4.33 -0.37
CA VAL A 444 21.69 3.91 1.02
C VAL A 444 20.47 3.17 1.58
N LEU A 445 19.27 3.76 1.50
CA LEU A 445 18.05 3.16 2.07
C LEU A 445 17.57 1.94 1.27
N GLY A 446 18.00 1.78 0.01
CA GLY A 446 17.83 0.54 -0.75
C GLY A 446 18.65 -0.63 -0.17
N ARG A 447 19.66 -0.36 0.65
CA ARG A 447 20.50 -1.39 1.29
C ARG A 447 20.10 -1.65 2.73
N ILE A 448 19.94 -0.60 3.53
CA ILE A 448 19.85 -0.76 5.00
C ILE A 448 18.43 -0.67 5.56
N CYS A 449 17.43 -0.29 4.75
CA CYS A 449 16.08 -0.07 5.27
C CYS A 449 15.46 -1.39 5.77
N PRO A 450 14.84 -1.41 6.95
CA PRO A 450 14.11 -2.57 7.46
C PRO A 450 12.74 -2.75 6.80
N HIS A 451 12.43 -1.95 5.77
CA HIS A 451 11.32 -2.16 4.84
C HIS A 451 9.93 -2.41 5.48
N PRO A 452 9.46 -1.57 6.42
CA PRO A 452 8.10 -1.69 6.98
C PRO A 452 6.98 -1.57 5.93
N CYS A 453 7.33 -1.04 4.75
CA CYS A 453 6.49 -1.03 3.56
C CYS A 453 6.16 -2.43 3.01
N GLU A 454 7.06 -3.40 3.16
CA GLU A 454 6.88 -4.77 2.67
C GLU A 454 6.04 -5.60 3.65
N GLU A 455 6.13 -5.35 4.95
CA GLU A 455 5.30 -6.02 5.99
C GLU A 455 3.80 -5.77 5.77
N MET A 456 3.45 -4.55 5.36
CA MET A 456 2.08 -4.13 5.09
C MET A 456 1.68 -4.32 3.61
N CYS A 457 2.50 -4.99 2.81
CA CYS A 457 2.18 -5.26 1.40
C CYS A 457 0.96 -6.18 1.30
N ARG A 458 -0.01 -5.82 0.46
CA ARG A 458 -1.23 -6.61 0.24
C ARG A 458 -0.96 -8.03 -0.26
N ARG A 459 0.21 -8.32 -0.85
CA ARG A 459 0.56 -9.68 -1.30
C ARG A 459 0.77 -10.66 -0.15
N ASN A 460 1.18 -10.21 1.05
CA ASN A 460 1.33 -11.03 2.27
C ASN A 460 0.06 -11.79 2.70
N ALA A 461 -1.08 -11.43 2.10
CA ALA A 461 -2.33 -12.16 2.21
C ALA A 461 -2.29 -13.59 1.66
N PHE A 462 -1.49 -13.87 0.63
CA PHE A 462 -1.52 -15.13 -0.09
C PHE A 462 -0.16 -15.55 -0.67
N GLU A 463 0.81 -14.64 -0.77
CA GLU A 463 2.19 -14.94 -1.16
C GLU A 463 3.20 -13.90 -0.59
N SER A 464 4.45 -13.95 -1.06
CA SER A 464 5.52 -13.05 -0.63
C SER A 464 5.30 -11.59 -1.10
N PRO A 465 5.76 -10.59 -0.33
CA PRO A 465 5.59 -9.19 -0.68
C PRO A 465 6.41 -8.81 -1.92
N ILE A 466 6.20 -7.58 -2.39
CA ILE A 466 7.09 -6.96 -3.39
C ILE A 466 8.41 -6.62 -2.70
N SER A 467 9.54 -6.87 -3.37
CA SER A 467 10.88 -6.47 -2.93
C SER A 467 11.12 -4.96 -3.07
N ILE A 468 10.30 -4.14 -2.41
CA ILE A 468 10.31 -2.67 -2.46
C ILE A 468 11.69 -2.08 -2.14
N ARG A 469 12.41 -2.63 -1.14
CA ARG A 469 13.77 -2.23 -0.78
C ARG A 469 14.75 -2.45 -1.93
N LEU A 470 14.72 -3.64 -2.53
CA LEU A 470 15.66 -4.02 -3.60
C LEU A 470 15.36 -3.30 -4.92
N LEU A 471 14.08 -3.09 -5.23
CA LEU A 471 13.68 -2.28 -6.38
C LEU A 471 14.17 -0.84 -6.26
N LYS A 472 14.12 -0.27 -5.05
CA LYS A 472 14.68 1.06 -4.75
C LYS A 472 16.21 1.09 -4.92
N ARG A 473 16.91 0.06 -4.42
CA ARG A 473 18.37 -0.09 -4.64
C ARG A 473 18.70 -0.14 -6.12
N PHE A 474 18.00 -1.00 -6.86
CA PHE A 474 18.22 -1.22 -8.29
C PHE A 474 18.19 0.11 -9.08
N VAL A 475 17.13 0.91 -8.92
CA VAL A 475 17.02 2.15 -9.68
C VAL A 475 18.04 3.21 -9.26
N ALA A 476 18.38 3.27 -7.98
CA ALA A 476 19.40 4.20 -7.47
C ALA A 476 20.80 3.83 -7.97
N ASP A 477 21.13 2.54 -7.99
CA ASP A 477 22.39 2.05 -8.55
C ASP A 477 22.42 2.28 -10.09
N TRP A 478 21.30 2.04 -10.78
CA TRP A 478 21.15 2.31 -12.21
C TRP A 478 21.39 3.79 -12.57
N GLU A 479 20.86 4.75 -11.79
CA GLU A 479 21.08 6.19 -12.01
C GLU A 479 22.58 6.51 -12.02
N TRP A 480 23.32 6.01 -11.03
CA TRP A 480 24.76 6.22 -10.94
C TRP A 480 25.52 5.56 -12.10
N GLU A 481 25.22 4.29 -12.39
CA GLU A 481 25.89 3.55 -13.46
C GLU A 481 25.64 4.17 -14.84
N LYS A 482 24.42 4.67 -15.08
CA LYS A 482 24.03 5.25 -16.36
C LYS A 482 24.59 6.65 -16.57
N ASN A 483 24.53 7.50 -15.55
CA ASN A 483 24.83 8.92 -15.67
C ASN A 483 26.26 9.27 -15.22
N GLY A 484 26.91 8.39 -14.44
CA GLY A 484 28.23 8.61 -13.85
C GLY A 484 28.26 9.66 -12.72
N LYS A 485 27.13 10.31 -12.46
CA LYS A 485 26.90 11.26 -11.38
C LYS A 485 25.41 11.31 -11.00
N ILE A 486 25.10 11.71 -9.78
CA ILE A 486 23.74 12.05 -9.34
C ILE A 486 23.58 13.57 -9.48
N ASP A 487 22.57 14.03 -10.20
CA ASP A 487 22.31 15.45 -10.43
C ASP A 487 21.01 15.88 -9.74
N LEU A 488 21.14 16.53 -8.59
CA LEU A 488 19.99 17.03 -7.81
C LEU A 488 19.61 18.47 -8.19
N GLY A 489 20.21 19.02 -9.25
CA GLY A 489 20.10 20.41 -9.62
C GLY A 489 20.91 21.34 -8.72
N LYS A 490 20.69 22.64 -8.88
CA LYS A 490 21.37 23.70 -8.10
C LYS A 490 20.37 24.44 -7.22
N LYS A 491 20.86 24.99 -6.10
CA LYS A 491 20.11 25.93 -5.27
C LYS A 491 19.47 27.04 -6.16
N PRO A 492 18.14 27.20 -6.15
CA PRO A 492 17.49 28.24 -6.93
C PRO A 492 17.85 29.64 -6.41
N ALA A 493 17.75 30.65 -7.27
CA ALA A 493 17.92 32.04 -6.88
C ALA A 493 16.53 32.66 -6.62
N ASN A 494 16.14 32.76 -5.34
CA ASN A 494 14.88 33.35 -4.91
C ASN A 494 15.04 34.10 -3.57
N GLU A 495 13.93 34.52 -2.95
CA GLU A 495 13.95 35.27 -1.70
C GLU A 495 14.52 34.48 -0.51
N ASN A 496 14.45 33.15 -0.55
CA ASN A 496 14.94 32.27 0.52
C ASN A 496 16.47 32.30 0.65
N ASN A 497 17.17 32.75 -0.38
CA ASN A 497 18.63 32.91 -0.36
C ASN A 497 19.11 33.89 0.73
N ASN A 498 18.22 34.75 1.24
CA ASN A 498 18.52 35.70 2.31
C ASN A 498 18.53 35.06 3.71
N TYR A 499 17.97 33.84 3.86
CA TYR A 499 17.93 33.13 5.13
C TYR A 499 19.06 32.09 5.22
N LYS A 500 19.64 31.98 6.42
CA LYS A 500 20.70 31.04 6.76
C LYS A 500 20.22 30.04 7.81
N VAL A 501 20.46 28.75 7.57
CA VAL A 501 20.08 27.67 8.49
C VAL A 501 21.29 26.83 8.88
N ALA A 502 21.54 26.71 10.18
CA ALA A 502 22.58 25.84 10.73
C ALA A 502 22.01 24.44 11.01
N ILE A 503 22.75 23.41 10.62
CA ILE A 503 22.37 22.01 10.79
C ILE A 503 23.48 21.34 11.60
N ILE A 504 23.17 20.89 12.81
CA ILE A 504 24.13 20.22 13.70
C ILE A 504 24.01 18.71 13.49
N GLY A 505 25.01 18.11 12.85
CA GLY A 505 25.09 16.69 12.51
C GLY A 505 24.76 16.38 11.04
N SER A 506 25.60 15.56 10.40
CA SER A 506 25.47 15.16 8.99
C SER A 506 24.81 13.79 8.79
N GLY A 507 24.05 13.31 9.77
CA GLY A 507 23.28 12.07 9.65
C GLY A 507 22.09 12.17 8.68
N PRO A 508 21.28 11.10 8.53
CA PRO A 508 20.15 11.08 7.60
C PRO A 508 19.17 12.25 7.79
N ALA A 509 18.88 12.63 9.05
CA ALA A 509 18.01 13.76 9.36
C ALA A 509 18.61 15.10 8.88
N GLY A 510 19.87 15.38 9.23
CA GLY A 510 20.56 16.61 8.85
C GLY A 510 20.72 16.75 7.34
N LEU A 511 21.12 15.68 6.64
CA LEU A 511 21.20 15.65 5.17
C LEU A 511 19.85 15.91 4.52
N THR A 512 18.76 15.37 5.09
CA THR A 512 17.41 15.61 4.60
C THR A 512 16.97 17.06 4.77
N VAL A 513 17.25 17.67 5.93
CA VAL A 513 16.98 19.09 6.16
C VAL A 513 17.76 19.96 5.18
N ALA A 514 19.05 19.68 4.99
CA ALA A 514 19.90 20.40 4.04
C ALA A 514 19.36 20.28 2.62
N TYR A 515 19.01 19.07 2.18
CA TYR A 515 18.43 18.81 0.86
C TYR A 515 17.13 19.58 0.63
N GLU A 516 16.13 19.43 1.51
CA GLU A 516 14.82 20.04 1.34
C GLU A 516 14.86 21.57 1.36
N LEU A 517 15.63 22.16 2.27
CA LEU A 517 15.77 23.61 2.36
C LEU A 517 16.60 24.17 1.18
N THR A 518 17.66 23.48 0.75
CA THR A 518 18.46 23.95 -0.38
C THR A 518 17.68 23.90 -1.69
N ARG A 519 16.80 22.90 -1.90
CA ARG A 519 15.84 22.88 -3.02
C ARG A 519 14.90 24.09 -3.04
N LYS A 520 14.59 24.64 -1.87
CA LYS A 520 13.76 25.84 -1.72
C LYS A 520 14.55 27.14 -1.85
N GLY A 521 15.89 27.13 -1.89
CA GLY A 521 16.73 28.32 -2.07
C GLY A 521 17.48 28.79 -0.82
N TYR A 522 17.29 28.14 0.34
CA TYR A 522 17.94 28.52 1.60
C TYR A 522 19.46 28.27 1.57
N THR A 523 20.21 29.08 2.31
CA THR A 523 21.65 28.83 2.53
C THR A 523 21.81 27.96 3.78
N THR A 524 22.29 26.73 3.58
CA THR A 524 22.41 25.72 4.64
C THR A 524 23.87 25.40 4.93
N THR A 525 24.24 25.34 6.21
CA THR A 525 25.58 24.92 6.66
C THR A 525 25.43 23.75 7.65
N ILE A 526 26.08 22.62 7.35
CA ILE A 526 26.15 21.45 8.21
C ILE A 526 27.43 21.49 9.03
N PHE A 527 27.30 21.40 10.36
CA PHE A 527 28.40 21.25 11.31
C PHE A 527 28.48 19.81 11.77
N GLU A 528 29.56 19.12 11.42
CA GLU A 528 29.78 17.70 11.70
C GLU A 528 31.00 17.53 12.61
N ALA A 529 30.81 16.82 13.73
CA ALA A 529 31.84 16.61 14.73
C ALA A 529 32.94 15.64 14.26
N LEU A 530 32.62 14.73 13.34
CA LEU A 530 33.52 13.71 12.81
C LEU A 530 34.31 14.20 11.59
N PRO A 531 35.41 13.50 11.22
CA PRO A 531 36.17 13.78 10.00
C PRO A 531 35.48 13.33 8.71
N VAL A 532 34.29 12.72 8.81
CA VAL A 532 33.51 12.19 7.68
C VAL A 532 32.03 12.55 7.84
N ALA A 533 31.34 12.79 6.73
CA ALA A 533 29.91 13.05 6.72
C ALA A 533 29.09 11.75 6.64
N GLY A 534 27.83 11.80 7.08
CA GLY A 534 26.87 10.69 7.05
C GLY A 534 26.46 10.16 8.43
N GLY A 535 27.04 10.69 9.52
CA GLY A 535 26.74 10.27 10.89
C GLY A 535 26.86 8.76 11.08
N MET A 536 25.88 8.14 11.75
CA MET A 536 25.85 6.69 11.98
C MET A 536 25.80 5.84 10.70
N LEU A 537 25.38 6.39 9.55
CA LEU A 537 25.50 5.67 8.27
C LEU A 537 26.98 5.45 7.90
N ALA A 538 27.80 6.46 8.14
CA ALA A 538 29.22 6.42 7.82
C ALA A 538 30.01 5.58 8.82
N VAL A 539 29.71 5.69 10.11
CA VAL A 539 30.55 5.09 11.16
C VAL A 539 29.92 3.92 11.92
N GLY A 540 28.59 3.76 11.88
CA GLY A 540 27.89 2.68 12.57
C GLY A 540 27.71 1.44 11.71
N ILE A 541 27.33 1.61 10.43
CA ILE A 541 26.97 0.49 9.55
C ILE A 541 28.21 -0.01 8.79
N PRO A 542 28.58 -1.30 8.87
CA PRO A 542 29.74 -1.84 8.17
C PRO A 542 29.66 -1.77 6.62
N SER A 543 30.82 -1.68 5.96
CA SER A 543 30.92 -1.58 4.49
C SER A 543 30.29 -2.76 3.73
N TYR A 544 30.27 -3.96 4.32
CA TYR A 544 29.65 -5.14 3.68
C TYR A 544 28.12 -5.05 3.56
N ARG A 545 27.49 -4.15 4.35
CA ARG A 545 26.06 -3.80 4.25
C ARG A 545 25.85 -2.47 3.53
N LEU A 546 26.71 -1.49 3.81
CA LEU A 546 26.63 -0.16 3.24
C LEU A 546 28.01 0.31 2.76
N PRO A 547 28.33 0.11 1.47
CA PRO A 547 29.58 0.59 0.89
C PRO A 547 29.76 2.10 1.09
N LYS A 548 30.95 2.51 1.54
CA LYS A 548 31.23 3.91 1.90
C LYS A 548 31.24 4.84 0.69
N ASP A 549 31.62 4.32 -0.47
CA ASP A 549 31.56 5.04 -1.73
C ASP A 549 30.12 5.31 -2.16
N VAL A 550 29.18 4.36 -1.97
CA VAL A 550 27.75 4.58 -2.22
C VAL A 550 27.21 5.73 -1.36
N LEU A 551 27.47 5.70 -0.06
CA LEU A 551 27.09 6.79 0.85
C LEU A 551 27.71 8.12 0.41
N LYS A 552 29.01 8.11 0.09
CA LYS A 552 29.73 9.31 -0.34
C LYS A 552 29.12 9.93 -1.60
N ARG A 553 28.74 9.12 -2.60
CA ARG A 553 28.14 9.60 -3.86
C ARG A 553 26.85 10.39 -3.61
N GLU A 554 25.98 9.91 -2.73
CA GLU A 554 24.72 10.60 -2.42
C GLU A 554 24.95 11.86 -1.57
N ILE A 555 25.94 11.84 -0.65
CA ILE A 555 26.32 13.03 0.11
C ILE A 555 26.93 14.09 -0.81
N ASP A 556 27.87 13.71 -1.67
CA ASP A 556 28.50 14.62 -2.65
C ASP A 556 27.42 15.30 -3.52
N ALA A 557 26.41 14.55 -3.96
CA ALA A 557 25.30 15.09 -4.74
C ALA A 557 24.50 16.17 -3.99
N VAL A 558 24.32 16.03 -2.67
CA VAL A 558 23.69 17.06 -1.83
C VAL A 558 24.59 18.29 -1.69
N LEU A 559 25.90 18.08 -1.51
CA LEU A 559 26.87 19.18 -1.42
C LEU A 559 26.95 19.97 -2.73
N ASP A 560 26.90 19.29 -3.87
CA ASP A 560 26.94 19.88 -5.22
C ASP A 560 25.77 20.84 -5.50
N MET A 561 24.66 20.74 -4.75
CA MET A 561 23.55 21.69 -4.82
C MET A 561 23.91 23.07 -4.25
N GLY A 562 24.96 23.16 -3.43
CA GLY A 562 25.40 24.36 -2.73
C GLY A 562 25.22 24.31 -1.20
N VAL A 563 25.16 23.12 -0.60
CA VAL A 563 25.18 22.92 0.85
C VAL A 563 26.61 23.07 1.37
N GLU A 564 26.81 23.87 2.40
CA GLU A 564 28.12 24.00 3.05
C GLU A 564 28.30 22.92 4.11
N LEU A 565 29.49 22.31 4.20
CA LEU A 565 29.81 21.28 5.18
C LEU A 565 31.11 21.63 5.92
N GLN A 566 31.04 21.65 7.24
CA GLN A 566 32.18 21.85 8.14
C GLN A 566 32.40 20.57 8.97
N LEU A 567 33.38 19.78 8.56
CA LEU A 567 33.82 18.57 9.28
C LEU A 567 34.71 18.95 10.48
N ASN A 568 34.90 18.01 11.41
CA ASN A 568 35.71 18.20 12.63
C ASN A 568 35.29 19.43 13.46
N THR A 569 34.01 19.77 13.44
CA THR A 569 33.48 20.94 14.15
C THR A 569 32.42 20.49 15.15
N ARG A 570 32.82 20.32 16.41
CA ARG A 570 31.93 19.93 17.50
C ARG A 570 31.31 21.17 18.16
N VAL A 571 30.00 21.33 17.97
CA VAL A 571 29.23 22.36 18.67
C VAL A 571 29.28 22.14 20.19
N GLY A 572 29.48 23.22 20.95
CA GLY A 572 29.75 23.22 22.38
C GLY A 572 31.24 23.17 22.75
N LYS A 573 32.12 22.86 21.79
CA LYS A 573 33.58 22.82 22.01
C LYS A 573 34.34 23.73 21.06
N ASP A 574 34.12 23.55 19.75
CA ASP A 574 34.83 24.28 18.69
C ASP A 574 34.07 25.54 18.26
N ILE A 575 32.74 25.50 18.34
CA ILE A 575 31.82 26.64 18.18
C ILE A 575 30.73 26.55 19.24
N SER A 576 30.35 27.66 19.87
CA SER A 576 29.30 27.67 20.89
C SER A 576 27.90 27.64 20.27
N PHE A 577 26.90 27.16 21.03
CA PHE A 577 25.52 27.16 20.56
C PHE A 577 24.98 28.59 20.40
N GLU A 578 25.41 29.51 21.27
CA GLU A 578 25.02 30.91 21.28
C GLU A 578 25.57 31.68 20.07
N GLU A 579 26.73 31.31 19.55
CA GLU A 579 27.26 31.85 18.28
C GLU A 579 26.36 31.45 17.11
N LEU A 580 25.95 30.17 17.03
CA LEU A 580 25.03 29.71 15.99
C LEU A 580 23.69 30.45 16.05
N GLN A 581 23.15 30.70 17.25
CA GLN A 581 21.89 31.45 17.42
C GLN A 581 21.98 32.92 16.97
N LYS A 582 23.17 33.51 16.93
CA LYS A 582 23.38 34.89 16.47
C LYS A 582 23.58 34.97 14.97
N GLU A 583 24.19 33.96 14.36
CA GLU A 583 24.61 33.99 12.95
C GLU A 583 23.59 33.38 11.99
N TYR A 584 22.69 32.53 12.48
CA TYR A 584 21.73 31.78 11.69
C TYR A 584 20.29 32.10 12.11
N ASP A 585 19.38 32.14 11.13
CA ASP A 585 17.97 32.46 11.35
C ASP A 585 17.18 31.28 11.94
N ALA A 586 17.68 30.05 11.72
CA ALA A 586 17.16 28.82 12.32
C ALA A 586 18.27 27.79 12.53
N ILE A 587 18.08 26.91 13.53
CA ILE A 587 19.01 25.82 13.88
C ILE A 587 18.24 24.49 13.88
N PHE A 588 18.80 23.47 13.26
CA PHE A 588 18.36 22.09 13.36
C PHE A 588 19.38 21.23 14.13
N VAL A 589 18.92 20.49 15.14
CA VAL A 589 19.74 19.58 15.95
C VAL A 589 19.46 18.12 15.56
N GLY A 590 20.41 17.50 14.87
CA GLY A 590 20.36 16.13 14.38
C GLY A 590 21.60 15.32 14.76
N VAL A 591 22.07 15.45 16.00
CA VAL A 591 23.36 14.91 16.47
C VAL A 591 23.46 13.39 16.57
N GLY A 592 22.33 12.68 16.53
CA GLY A 592 22.30 11.22 16.61
C GLY A 592 22.70 10.65 17.99
N ALA A 593 22.63 9.32 18.12
CA ALA A 593 22.98 8.60 19.35
C ALA A 593 24.37 7.94 19.25
N HIS A 594 25.43 8.73 19.41
CA HIS A 594 26.82 8.28 19.21
C HIS A 594 27.51 7.68 20.45
N GLU A 595 26.88 7.74 21.63
CA GLU A 595 27.48 7.32 22.91
C GLU A 595 27.04 5.92 23.34
N CYS A 596 27.93 5.16 24.00
CA CYS A 596 27.67 3.80 24.45
C CYS A 596 27.17 3.73 25.90
N ARG A 597 26.18 2.86 26.16
CA ARG A 597 25.85 2.48 27.55
C ARG A 597 26.90 1.54 28.13
N LYS A 598 27.30 1.79 29.38
CA LYS A 598 28.18 0.92 30.16
C LYS A 598 27.43 -0.30 30.70
N LEU A 599 28.09 -1.46 30.72
CA LEU A 599 27.61 -2.71 31.32
C LEU A 599 27.40 -2.56 32.83
N GLY A 600 28.24 -1.77 33.50
CA GLY A 600 28.16 -1.53 34.94
C GLY A 600 28.61 -2.74 35.77
N ILE A 601 29.58 -3.50 35.25
CA ILE A 601 30.13 -4.70 35.89
C ILE A 601 31.61 -4.53 36.22
N ASP A 602 32.10 -5.32 37.18
CA ASP A 602 33.51 -5.32 37.56
C ASP A 602 34.40 -5.75 36.38
N GLY A 603 35.52 -5.05 36.19
CA GLY A 603 36.49 -5.33 35.11
C GLY A 603 36.17 -4.67 33.77
N GLU A 604 35.12 -3.85 33.66
CA GLU A 604 34.73 -3.16 32.41
C GLU A 604 35.80 -2.23 31.82
N GLU A 605 36.69 -1.69 32.65
CA GLU A 605 37.77 -0.77 32.23
C GLU A 605 39.08 -1.52 31.84
N CYS A 606 39.05 -2.86 31.76
CA CYS A 606 40.22 -3.67 31.38
C CYS A 606 40.62 -3.46 29.92
N ARG A 607 41.91 -3.59 29.61
CA ARG A 607 42.38 -3.57 28.22
C ARG A 607 41.79 -4.74 27.44
N GLY A 608 41.08 -4.45 26.36
CA GLY A 608 40.35 -5.43 25.57
C GLY A 608 38.84 -5.45 25.83
N SER A 609 38.34 -4.68 26.81
CA SER A 609 36.94 -4.30 26.90
C SER A 609 36.72 -3.05 26.05
N ILE A 610 35.87 -3.13 25.03
CA ILE A 610 35.69 -2.09 24.01
C ILE A 610 34.21 -1.78 23.87
N PRO A 611 33.79 -0.50 23.90
CA PRO A 611 32.41 -0.14 23.58
C PRO A 611 32.06 -0.45 22.11
N GLY A 612 30.87 -0.99 21.86
CA GLY A 612 30.46 -1.48 20.55
C GLY A 612 30.41 -0.40 19.45
N VAL A 613 29.90 0.79 19.77
CA VAL A 613 29.85 1.90 18.79
C VAL A 613 31.26 2.38 18.45
N ASP A 614 32.16 2.44 19.43
CA ASP A 614 33.53 2.87 19.20
C ASP A 614 34.29 1.84 18.35
N PHE A 615 34.09 0.55 18.62
CA PHE A 615 34.63 -0.52 17.79
C PHE A 615 34.15 -0.39 16.33
N LEU A 616 32.84 -0.29 16.09
CA LEU A 616 32.30 -0.16 14.73
C LEU A 616 32.77 1.13 14.06
N ARG A 617 32.85 2.25 14.80
CA ARG A 617 33.37 3.53 14.30
C ARG A 617 34.81 3.38 13.81
N GLU A 618 35.68 2.75 14.60
CA GLU A 618 37.07 2.52 14.22
C GLU A 618 37.20 1.57 13.03
N VAL A 619 36.38 0.51 12.98
CA VAL A 619 36.34 -0.42 11.84
C VAL A 619 35.92 0.27 10.55
N ASN A 620 34.93 1.16 10.61
CA ASN A 620 34.43 1.87 9.43
C ASN A 620 35.36 2.97 8.93
N ILE A 621 36.18 3.57 9.82
CA ILE A 621 37.14 4.62 9.44
C ILE A 621 38.46 4.01 8.97
N SER A 622 38.98 3.02 9.70
CA SER A 622 40.34 2.49 9.50
C SER A 622 40.41 0.99 9.82
N PRO A 623 39.77 0.10 9.03
CA PRO A 623 39.66 -1.33 9.34
C PRO A 623 41.02 -2.01 9.52
N GLU A 624 42.02 -1.62 8.72
CA GLU A 624 43.39 -2.17 8.80
C GLU A 624 44.08 -1.89 10.13
N THR A 625 43.80 -0.74 10.74
CA THR A 625 44.34 -0.40 12.07
C THR A 625 43.70 -1.23 13.18
N VAL A 626 42.47 -1.70 12.95
CA VAL A 626 41.73 -2.53 13.89
C VAL A 626 42.09 -4.00 13.76
N ARG A 627 42.34 -4.49 12.53
CA ARG A 627 42.58 -5.91 12.21
C ARG A 627 43.65 -6.55 13.10
N GLY A 628 44.79 -5.89 13.29
CA GLY A 628 45.87 -6.40 14.14
C GLY A 628 45.49 -6.63 15.62
N ARG A 629 44.43 -5.98 16.13
CA ARG A 629 43.93 -6.19 17.50
C ARG A 629 43.06 -7.45 17.60
N PHE A 630 42.36 -7.82 16.52
CA PHE A 630 41.35 -8.88 16.50
C PHE A 630 41.82 -10.19 15.85
N GLN A 631 42.91 -10.16 15.10
CA GLN A 631 43.51 -11.32 14.45
C GLN A 631 43.82 -12.44 15.45
N ASP A 632 43.35 -13.65 15.15
CA ASP A 632 43.50 -14.88 15.93
C ASP A 632 43.00 -14.79 17.39
N LYS A 633 42.14 -13.82 17.70
CA LYS A 633 41.54 -13.62 19.03
C LYS A 633 40.20 -14.34 19.19
N ARG A 634 39.86 -14.68 20.44
CA ARG A 634 38.50 -15.03 20.85
C ARG A 634 37.77 -13.77 21.30
N VAL A 635 36.66 -13.45 20.65
CA VAL A 635 35.91 -12.23 20.90
C VAL A 635 34.55 -12.58 21.49
N ILE A 636 34.18 -11.87 22.56
CA ILE A 636 32.87 -12.01 23.19
C ILE A 636 32.09 -10.71 22.98
N VAL A 637 30.95 -10.79 22.31
CA VAL A 637 30.09 -9.63 22.04
C VAL A 637 28.86 -9.68 22.94
N ILE A 638 28.62 -8.64 23.72
CA ILE A 638 27.48 -8.56 24.64
C ILE A 638 26.37 -7.73 24.01
N GLY A 639 25.22 -8.35 23.74
CA GLY A 639 24.06 -7.65 23.18
C GLY A 639 23.26 -8.52 22.22
N GLY A 640 22.13 -7.99 21.74
CA GLY A 640 21.27 -8.69 20.79
C GLY A 640 20.59 -7.81 19.73
N GLY A 641 20.97 -6.52 19.64
CA GLY A 641 20.50 -5.64 18.57
C GLY A 641 21.45 -5.60 17.38
N ASP A 642 21.12 -4.81 16.37
CA ASP A 642 21.89 -4.72 15.12
C ASP A 642 23.38 -4.37 15.35
N VAL A 643 23.68 -3.48 16.29
CA VAL A 643 25.07 -3.14 16.67
C VAL A 643 25.85 -4.38 17.14
N ALA A 644 25.20 -5.28 17.88
CA ALA A 644 25.86 -6.49 18.38
C ALA A 644 26.10 -7.50 17.25
N ILE A 645 25.14 -7.65 16.33
CA ILE A 645 25.30 -8.50 15.14
C ILE A 645 26.41 -7.96 14.24
N ASP A 646 26.37 -6.67 13.91
CA ASP A 646 27.39 -6.03 13.07
C ASP A 646 28.78 -6.11 13.73
N ALA A 647 28.87 -5.93 15.05
CA ALA A 647 30.14 -6.08 15.77
C ALA A 647 30.67 -7.52 15.69
N ALA A 648 29.82 -8.53 15.88
CA ALA A 648 30.22 -9.93 15.79
C ALA A 648 30.71 -10.30 14.39
N ARG A 649 29.96 -9.90 13.36
CA ARG A 649 30.29 -10.15 11.95
C ARG A 649 31.53 -9.38 11.49
N CYS A 650 31.77 -8.17 12.00
CA CYS A 650 33.01 -7.44 11.79
C CYS A 650 34.20 -8.13 12.46
N ALA A 651 34.04 -8.64 13.68
CA ALA A 651 35.12 -9.35 14.37
C ALA A 651 35.62 -10.57 13.58
N LEU A 652 34.71 -11.36 12.99
CA LEU A 652 35.07 -12.44 12.07
C LEU A 652 35.88 -11.93 10.87
N ARG A 653 35.42 -10.88 10.20
CA ARG A 653 36.10 -10.23 9.06
C ARG A 653 37.48 -9.64 9.37
N LEU A 654 37.75 -9.39 10.64
CA LEU A 654 39.05 -8.94 11.13
C LEU A 654 39.98 -10.10 11.48
N GLY A 655 39.59 -11.35 11.21
CA GLY A 655 40.41 -12.54 11.42
C GLY A 655 40.31 -13.12 12.82
N SER A 656 39.25 -12.84 13.58
CA SER A 656 39.04 -13.48 14.89
C SER A 656 38.82 -14.98 14.74
N ARG A 657 39.47 -15.77 15.60
CA ARG A 657 39.43 -17.24 15.58
C ARG A 657 38.05 -17.76 15.98
N GLU A 658 37.39 -17.07 16.90
CA GLU A 658 36.11 -17.46 17.47
C GLU A 658 35.38 -16.20 17.92
N VAL A 659 34.08 -16.12 17.61
CA VAL A 659 33.23 -15.01 18.03
C VAL A 659 31.99 -15.59 18.70
N THR A 660 31.81 -15.25 19.98
CA THR A 660 30.64 -15.65 20.78
C THR A 660 29.82 -14.42 21.14
N MET A 661 28.55 -14.40 20.76
CA MET A 661 27.57 -13.43 21.24
C MET A 661 26.90 -13.93 22.51
N VAL A 662 26.73 -13.06 23.50
CA VAL A 662 26.02 -13.35 24.76
C VAL A 662 24.76 -12.50 24.81
N TYR A 663 23.60 -13.15 24.86
CA TYR A 663 22.31 -12.48 24.92
C TYR A 663 21.46 -12.99 26.09
N ARG A 664 20.93 -12.04 26.87
CA ARG A 664 20.22 -12.30 28.13
C ARG A 664 18.80 -12.83 27.98
N ARG A 665 18.26 -12.96 26.76
CA ARG A 665 16.92 -13.50 26.46
C ARG A 665 16.99 -14.60 25.41
N SER A 666 15.84 -15.13 25.01
CA SER A 666 15.75 -16.11 23.93
C SER A 666 15.81 -15.43 22.55
N ARG A 667 15.96 -16.24 21.50
CA ARG A 667 15.92 -15.78 20.09
C ARG A 667 14.69 -14.93 19.79
N LYS A 668 13.52 -15.32 20.30
CA LYS A 668 12.24 -14.65 20.04
C LYS A 668 12.19 -13.20 20.52
N GLU A 669 12.92 -12.88 21.60
CA GLU A 669 12.97 -11.51 22.13
C GLU A 669 14.20 -10.72 21.64
N MET A 670 14.99 -11.26 20.71
CA MET A 670 16.16 -10.59 20.15
C MET A 670 15.73 -9.41 19.27
N PRO A 671 16.25 -8.19 19.48
CA PRO A 671 15.86 -7.02 18.68
C PRO A 671 16.34 -7.04 17.23
N ALA A 672 17.45 -7.74 16.94
CA ALA A 672 17.96 -7.87 15.59
C ALA A 672 17.00 -8.66 14.70
N ARG A 673 17.01 -8.36 13.39
CA ARG A 673 16.16 -9.03 12.40
C ARG A 673 16.59 -10.49 12.21
N ASP A 674 15.63 -11.38 11.98
CA ASP A 674 15.89 -12.82 11.81
C ASP A 674 16.92 -13.10 10.69
N GLU A 675 16.81 -12.41 9.55
CA GLU A 675 17.75 -12.51 8.42
C GLU A 675 19.21 -12.19 8.82
N GLU A 676 19.41 -11.22 9.72
CA GLU A 676 20.74 -10.80 10.18
C GLU A 676 21.29 -11.77 11.24
N ILE A 677 20.41 -12.37 12.04
CA ILE A 677 20.76 -13.42 13.01
C ILE A 677 21.21 -14.68 12.24
N GLU A 678 20.42 -15.10 11.25
CA GLU A 678 20.73 -16.25 10.40
C GLU A 678 22.05 -16.05 9.65
N ALA A 679 22.27 -14.88 9.04
CA ALA A 679 23.52 -14.56 8.37
C ALA A 679 24.73 -14.59 9.32
N ALA A 680 24.58 -14.17 10.58
CA ALA A 680 25.66 -14.25 11.57
C ALA A 680 25.98 -15.71 11.94
N GLU A 681 24.96 -16.55 12.14
CA GLU A 681 25.13 -17.97 12.44
C GLU A 681 25.77 -18.73 11.24
N GLU A 682 25.34 -18.44 10.01
CA GLU A 682 25.94 -18.98 8.77
C GLU A 682 27.43 -18.63 8.62
N GLU A 683 27.81 -17.41 9.03
CA GLU A 683 29.21 -16.94 9.03
C GLU A 683 30.05 -17.55 10.16
N GLY A 684 29.43 -18.30 11.10
CA GLY A 684 30.11 -18.99 12.18
C GLY A 684 30.10 -18.27 13.54
N VAL A 685 29.26 -17.25 13.73
CA VAL A 685 29.06 -16.62 15.04
C VAL A 685 28.29 -17.57 15.96
N THR A 686 28.82 -17.85 17.15
CA THR A 686 28.12 -18.64 18.16
C THR A 686 27.25 -17.72 19.03
N ILE A 687 25.94 -17.95 19.09
CA ILE A 687 25.04 -17.15 19.94
C ILE A 687 24.64 -17.93 21.20
N LYS A 688 25.12 -17.45 22.35
CA LYS A 688 24.77 -17.95 23.69
C LYS A 688 23.55 -17.18 24.22
N PHE A 689 22.37 -17.73 23.96
CA PHE A 689 21.12 -17.24 24.54
C PHE A 689 21.03 -17.49 26.04
N MET A 690 20.11 -16.79 26.70
CA MET A 690 19.79 -16.96 28.12
C MET A 690 21.02 -16.81 29.02
N ALA A 691 21.90 -15.85 28.71
CA ALA A 691 23.11 -15.59 29.48
C ALA A 691 23.34 -14.09 29.64
N ALA A 692 23.72 -13.66 30.84
CA ALA A 692 24.08 -12.26 31.12
C ALA A 692 25.45 -12.19 31.80
N PRO A 693 26.28 -11.19 31.47
CA PRO A 693 27.58 -11.04 32.10
C PRO A 693 27.46 -10.50 33.52
N THR A 694 28.28 -11.03 34.43
CA THR A 694 28.37 -10.58 35.83
C THR A 694 29.68 -9.86 36.12
N ARG A 695 30.79 -10.29 35.51
CA ARG A 695 32.12 -9.72 35.71
C ARG A 695 33.08 -10.08 34.56
N ILE A 696 33.95 -9.15 34.19
CA ILE A 696 35.05 -9.42 33.25
C ILE A 696 36.28 -9.91 34.02
N LEU A 697 36.85 -11.03 33.57
CA LEU A 697 38.03 -11.65 34.18
C LEU A 697 39.29 -11.03 33.58
N GLU A 698 40.20 -10.59 34.46
CA GLU A 698 41.44 -9.91 34.08
C GLU A 698 42.67 -10.80 34.32
N LYS A 699 43.62 -10.77 33.37
CA LYS A 699 44.99 -11.27 33.56
C LYS A 699 45.98 -10.22 33.03
N ASN A 700 46.84 -9.70 33.91
CA ASN A 700 47.85 -8.69 33.57
C ASN A 700 47.28 -7.41 32.92
N GLY A 701 46.20 -6.84 33.46
CA GLY A 701 45.56 -5.64 32.91
C GLY A 701 44.71 -5.85 31.67
N ALA A 702 44.55 -7.10 31.20
CA ALA A 702 43.83 -7.43 29.98
C ALA A 702 42.75 -8.48 30.19
N VAL A 703 41.73 -8.45 29.33
CA VAL A 703 40.65 -9.44 29.30
C VAL A 703 41.22 -10.85 29.13
N ALA A 704 40.78 -11.78 29.98
CA ALA A 704 41.06 -13.21 29.88
C ALA A 704 39.78 -14.06 29.73
N GLY A 705 38.62 -13.45 29.97
CA GLY A 705 37.31 -14.07 29.81
C GLY A 705 36.22 -13.23 30.47
N ILE A 706 35.00 -13.76 30.48
CA ILE A 706 33.86 -13.14 31.16
C ILE A 706 33.10 -14.19 31.96
N GLU A 707 32.75 -13.84 33.18
CA GLU A 707 31.84 -14.59 34.03
C GLU A 707 30.41 -14.21 33.64
N CYS A 708 29.56 -15.21 33.43
CA CYS A 708 28.17 -15.07 33.07
C CYS A 708 27.30 -15.90 34.01
N VAL A 709 26.02 -15.55 34.08
CA VAL A 709 24.97 -16.31 34.77
C VAL A 709 23.91 -16.75 33.77
N GLU A 710 23.34 -17.94 33.94
CA GLU A 710 22.19 -18.35 33.15
C GLU A 710 20.97 -17.49 33.52
N MET A 711 20.15 -17.18 32.52
CA MET A 711 18.93 -16.40 32.67
C MET A 711 17.71 -17.30 32.50
N GLU A 712 16.60 -16.95 33.13
CA GLU A 712 15.26 -17.46 32.83
C GLU A 712 14.32 -16.30 32.46
N LEU A 713 13.23 -16.60 31.74
CA LEU A 713 12.27 -15.58 31.33
C LEU A 713 11.17 -15.46 32.38
N GLY A 714 11.01 -14.26 32.94
CA GLY A 714 9.88 -13.88 33.79
C GLY A 714 8.71 -13.30 32.99
N GLU A 715 7.90 -12.49 33.68
CA GLU A 715 6.78 -11.75 33.07
C GLU A 715 7.25 -10.70 32.06
N PRO A 716 6.43 -10.35 31.05
CA PRO A 716 6.68 -9.25 30.13
C PRO A 716 6.98 -7.90 30.81
N ASP A 717 7.88 -7.12 30.22
CA ASP A 717 8.14 -5.72 30.54
C ASP A 717 7.14 -4.77 29.84
N GLU A 718 7.27 -3.46 30.04
CA GLU A 718 6.40 -2.44 29.43
C GLU A 718 6.45 -2.46 27.89
N SER A 719 7.51 -3.01 27.29
CA SER A 719 7.62 -3.21 25.84
C SER A 719 7.00 -4.53 25.35
N GLY A 720 6.39 -5.32 26.25
CA GLY A 720 5.83 -6.65 25.96
C GLY A 720 6.87 -7.77 25.90
N ARG A 721 8.17 -7.48 26.10
CA ARG A 721 9.24 -8.49 26.06
C ARG A 721 9.43 -9.12 27.43
N ARG A 722 9.60 -10.44 27.50
CA ARG A 722 9.82 -11.13 28.79
C ARG A 722 11.07 -10.62 29.51
N ARG A 723 10.94 -10.37 30.82
CA ARG A 723 12.06 -9.91 31.65
C ARG A 723 13.06 -11.04 31.85
N PRO A 724 14.36 -10.79 31.69
CA PRO A 724 15.37 -11.78 32.01
C PRO A 724 15.65 -11.77 33.53
N ILE A 725 15.61 -12.94 34.16
CA ILE A 725 15.85 -13.13 35.60
C ILE A 725 17.09 -14.03 35.77
N PRO A 726 18.09 -13.64 36.57
CA PRO A 726 19.26 -14.49 36.83
C PRO A 726 18.87 -15.76 37.58
N LYS A 727 19.41 -16.90 37.16
CA LYS A 727 19.30 -18.17 37.87
C LYS A 727 20.47 -18.31 38.83
N GLU A 728 20.23 -18.10 40.12
CA GLU A 728 21.28 -18.15 41.14
C GLU A 728 22.03 -19.50 41.15
N GLY A 729 23.35 -19.47 41.28
CA GLY A 729 24.19 -20.69 41.33
C GLY A 729 24.48 -21.32 39.96
N SER A 730 24.15 -20.63 38.87
CA SER A 730 24.39 -21.08 37.49
C SER A 730 25.57 -20.37 36.82
N GLU A 731 26.48 -19.79 37.60
CA GLU A 731 27.59 -19.00 37.09
C GLU A 731 28.58 -19.87 36.29
N PHE A 732 29.01 -19.37 35.14
CA PHE A 732 29.97 -20.02 34.26
C PHE A 732 30.92 -19.02 33.62
N ILE A 733 32.05 -19.50 33.11
CA ILE A 733 33.09 -18.67 32.50
C ILE A 733 33.16 -18.95 31.01
N LEU A 734 33.22 -17.88 30.22
CA LEU A 734 33.58 -17.92 28.81
C LEU A 734 34.97 -17.32 28.64
N ASP A 735 35.91 -18.10 28.12
CA ASP A 735 37.26 -17.61 27.81
C ASP A 735 37.21 -16.65 26.61
N GLY A 736 37.91 -15.52 26.71
CA GLY A 736 37.92 -14.50 25.68
C GLY A 736 39.12 -13.56 25.82
N ASP A 737 39.60 -13.04 24.70
CA ASP A 737 40.71 -12.09 24.66
C ASP A 737 40.20 -10.64 24.52
N ILE A 738 38.97 -10.47 24.02
CA ILE A 738 38.30 -9.18 23.78
C ILE A 738 36.84 -9.30 24.18
N VAL A 739 36.30 -8.27 24.84
CA VAL A 739 34.87 -8.11 25.12
C VAL A 739 34.37 -6.85 24.40
N VAL A 740 33.33 -6.97 23.59
CA VAL A 740 32.67 -5.84 22.93
C VAL A 740 31.30 -5.60 23.55
N ALA A 741 31.09 -4.44 24.17
CA ALA A 741 29.84 -4.10 24.85
C ALA A 741 28.87 -3.34 23.93
N ALA A 742 27.81 -4.01 23.47
CA ALA A 742 26.82 -3.49 22.52
C ALA A 742 25.39 -3.51 23.11
N ILE A 743 25.20 -2.90 24.28
CA ILE A 743 23.95 -2.95 25.07
C ILE A 743 23.05 -1.71 24.96
N GLY A 744 23.39 -0.76 24.08
CA GLY A 744 22.55 0.40 23.77
C GLY A 744 23.33 1.68 23.55
N GLN A 745 22.65 2.67 22.98
CA GLN A 745 23.22 3.95 22.58
C GLN A 745 22.44 5.12 23.19
N TYR A 746 23.06 6.29 23.28
CA TYR A 746 22.40 7.54 23.65
C TYR A 746 23.08 8.75 23.00
N SER A 747 22.42 9.90 23.06
CA SER A 747 22.87 11.15 22.44
C SER A 747 23.53 12.05 23.48
N ASP A 748 24.59 12.75 23.09
CA ASP A 748 25.22 13.80 23.92
C ASP A 748 24.49 15.13 23.72
N PHE A 749 23.96 15.69 24.80
CA PHE A 749 23.22 16.96 24.83
C PHE A 749 23.92 18.02 25.69
N SER A 750 25.18 17.80 26.09
CA SER A 750 25.93 18.69 26.99
C SER A 750 26.14 20.11 26.44
N PHE A 751 26.07 20.28 25.12
CA PHE A 751 26.23 21.56 24.43
C PHE A 751 24.92 22.37 24.30
N LEU A 752 23.76 21.77 24.62
CA LEU A 752 22.47 22.44 24.45
C LEU A 752 22.18 23.36 25.64
N PRO A 753 21.56 24.53 25.40
CA PRO A 753 21.09 25.42 26.46
C PRO A 753 20.12 24.72 27.43
N GLU A 754 20.01 25.26 28.66
CA GLU A 754 19.14 24.70 29.70
C GLU A 754 17.65 24.83 29.36
N GLU A 755 17.29 25.84 28.57
CA GLU A 755 15.94 26.13 28.11
C GLU A 755 15.37 25.07 27.15
N ILE A 756 16.23 24.26 26.52
CA ILE A 756 15.80 23.12 25.70
C ILE A 756 15.43 21.96 26.62
N GLU A 757 14.13 21.64 26.65
CA GLU A 757 13.60 20.55 27.44
C GLU A 757 14.12 19.18 26.93
N LYS A 758 14.57 18.35 27.86
CA LYS A 758 15.21 17.06 27.59
C LYS A 758 14.60 15.98 28.48
N THR A 759 14.45 14.77 27.93
CA THR A 759 14.10 13.56 28.68
C THR A 759 15.30 12.64 28.81
N LYS A 760 15.15 11.51 29.51
CA LYS A 760 16.15 10.43 29.53
C LYS A 760 16.36 9.76 28.15
N TRP A 761 15.51 10.06 27.16
CA TRP A 761 15.50 9.41 25.85
C TRP A 761 15.92 10.35 24.71
N GLY A 762 15.64 11.64 24.82
CA GLY A 762 15.86 12.61 23.74
C GLY A 762 15.37 14.02 24.08
N ILE A 763 15.54 14.93 23.13
CA ILE A 763 15.03 16.31 23.15
C ILE A 763 13.51 16.29 23.03
N VAL A 764 12.81 17.10 23.84
CA VAL A 764 11.37 17.28 23.74
C VAL A 764 11.08 18.24 22.59
N VAL A 765 10.22 17.82 21.66
CA VAL A 765 9.75 18.63 20.54
C VAL A 765 8.24 18.55 20.40
N ASP A 766 7.67 19.52 19.69
CA ASP A 766 6.33 19.40 19.12
C ASP A 766 6.37 18.36 17.97
N ASP A 767 5.66 17.25 18.12
CA ASP A 767 5.69 16.12 17.16
C ASP A 767 5.29 16.53 15.74
N ALA A 768 4.51 17.59 15.62
CA ALA A 768 3.95 18.11 14.40
C ALA A 768 4.94 18.98 13.62
N THR A 769 5.77 19.74 14.31
CA THR A 769 6.65 20.76 13.74
C THR A 769 8.13 20.47 13.94
N ALA A 770 8.47 19.50 14.79
CA ALA A 770 9.83 19.23 15.26
C ALA A 770 10.47 20.43 16.00
N ALA A 771 9.68 21.43 16.40
CA ALA A 771 10.14 22.60 17.12
C ALA A 771 10.43 22.25 18.58
N THR A 772 11.52 22.78 19.12
CA THR A 772 11.87 22.65 20.55
C THR A 772 11.14 23.72 21.39
N SER A 773 11.38 23.73 22.71
CA SER A 773 10.95 24.81 23.60
C SER A 773 11.60 26.17 23.30
N VAL A 774 12.65 26.22 22.49
CA VAL A 774 13.35 27.45 22.09
C VAL A 774 12.95 27.87 20.66
N PRO A 775 12.41 29.08 20.45
CA PRO A 775 12.05 29.58 19.12
C PRO A 775 13.22 29.56 18.13
N GLY A 776 12.95 29.13 16.90
CA GLY A 776 13.97 29.01 15.85
C GLY A 776 14.89 27.79 15.98
N VAL A 777 14.73 26.96 17.00
CA VAL A 777 15.48 25.72 17.20
C VAL A 777 14.57 24.50 17.02
N PHE A 778 14.97 23.62 16.12
CA PHE A 778 14.27 22.39 15.76
C PHE A 778 15.17 21.18 16.01
N ALA A 779 14.60 20.00 16.24
CA ALA A 779 15.38 18.78 16.45
C ALA A 779 14.71 17.56 15.81
N GLY A 780 15.48 16.55 15.41
CA GLY A 780 14.94 15.37 14.76
C GLY A 780 15.90 14.18 14.67
N GLY A 781 15.36 13.03 14.25
CA GLY A 781 16.07 11.76 14.23
C GLY A 781 16.34 11.22 15.64
N ASP A 782 17.43 10.46 15.81
CA ASP A 782 17.75 9.82 17.09
C ASP A 782 17.96 10.80 18.26
N ALA A 783 18.17 12.10 17.97
CA ALA A 783 18.22 13.14 19.00
C ALA A 783 16.86 13.34 19.70
N VAL A 784 15.75 12.98 19.06
CA VAL A 784 14.39 13.06 19.60
C VAL A 784 13.88 11.68 20.02
N THR A 785 14.01 10.69 19.13
CA THR A 785 13.42 9.35 19.35
C THR A 785 14.28 8.42 20.22
N GLY A 786 15.57 8.73 20.38
CA GLY A 786 16.58 7.71 20.66
C GLY A 786 16.86 6.85 19.41
N PRO A 787 17.76 5.85 19.51
CA PRO A 787 18.18 5.06 18.35
C PRO A 787 17.00 4.42 17.60
N SER A 788 16.80 4.81 16.34
CA SER A 788 15.76 4.26 15.46
C SER A 788 16.32 3.92 14.06
N ILE A 789 15.42 3.66 13.12
CA ILE A 789 15.73 3.28 11.74
C ILE A 789 15.98 4.53 10.88
N ALA A 790 16.89 4.46 9.91
CA ALA A 790 17.31 5.63 9.13
C ALA A 790 16.17 6.36 8.39
N ILE A 791 15.11 5.64 8.00
CA ILE A 791 13.95 6.22 7.31
C ILE A 791 13.09 7.10 8.25
N ASP A 792 13.10 6.85 9.56
CA ASP A 792 12.45 7.73 10.55
C ASP A 792 13.22 9.05 10.68
N ALA A 793 14.55 8.99 10.67
CA ALA A 793 15.39 10.18 10.69
C ALA A 793 15.15 11.06 9.44
N VAL A 794 14.95 10.44 8.27
CA VAL A 794 14.53 11.15 7.05
C VAL A 794 13.16 11.82 7.26
N ALA A 795 12.18 11.11 7.82
CA ALA A 795 10.85 11.67 8.10
C ALA A 795 10.91 12.90 9.01
N TRP A 796 11.65 12.82 10.12
CA TRP A 796 11.89 13.95 11.02
C TRP A 796 12.58 15.12 10.32
N GLY A 797 13.57 14.85 9.46
CA GLY A 797 14.26 15.88 8.69
C GLY A 797 13.32 16.63 7.75
N ARG A 798 12.41 15.92 7.06
CA ARG A 798 11.41 16.57 6.18
C ARG A 798 10.44 17.44 6.96
N ARG A 799 9.95 16.93 8.09
CA ARG A 799 9.06 17.67 9.00
C ARG A 799 9.71 18.96 9.49
N ALA A 800 10.95 18.87 9.98
CA ALA A 800 11.71 20.03 10.41
C ALA A 800 11.95 21.02 9.26
N ALA A 801 12.30 20.57 8.06
CA ALA A 801 12.49 21.46 6.90
C ALA A 801 11.21 22.22 6.52
N HIS A 802 10.04 21.58 6.59
CA HIS A 802 8.76 22.25 6.36
C HIS A 802 8.44 23.27 7.46
N ALA A 803 8.71 22.93 8.72
CA ALA A 803 8.47 23.82 9.84
C ALA A 803 9.42 25.03 9.86
N ILE A 804 10.71 24.84 9.53
CA ILE A 804 11.70 25.91 9.37
C ILE A 804 11.25 26.87 8.26
N ASP A 805 10.81 26.35 7.12
CA ASP A 805 10.31 27.16 6.00
C ASP A 805 9.07 27.99 6.36
N ALA A 806 8.18 27.44 7.18
CA ALA A 806 7.01 28.15 7.69
C ALA A 806 7.40 29.22 8.73
N TYR A 807 8.27 28.85 9.68
CA TYR A 807 8.78 29.71 10.75
C TYR A 807 9.47 30.97 10.20
N LEU A 808 10.39 30.81 9.24
CA LEU A 808 11.15 31.91 8.64
C LEU A 808 10.26 32.88 7.84
N HIS A 809 9.07 32.42 7.42
CA HIS A 809 8.09 33.23 6.69
C HIS A 809 6.92 33.72 7.57
N GLY A 810 6.92 33.41 8.87
CA GLY A 810 5.79 33.73 9.76
C GLY A 810 4.47 33.09 9.34
N ARG A 811 4.52 31.93 8.67
CA ARG A 811 3.34 31.17 8.22
C ARG A 811 3.00 30.08 9.23
N GLU A 812 1.73 29.67 9.26
CA GLU A 812 1.37 28.42 9.91
C GLU A 812 2.00 27.23 9.18
N VAL A 813 2.37 26.19 9.95
CA VAL A 813 2.93 24.97 9.38
C VAL A 813 1.87 24.24 8.58
N ALA A 814 2.00 24.26 7.27
CA ALA A 814 1.24 23.39 6.39
C ALA A 814 1.88 21.99 6.41
N PHE A 815 1.26 21.06 7.13
CA PHE A 815 1.66 19.65 7.09
C PHE A 815 1.57 19.08 5.67
N ASP A 816 2.43 18.09 5.40
CA ASP A 816 2.41 17.33 4.16
C ASP A 816 1.01 16.69 3.97
N PRO A 817 0.32 16.94 2.85
CA PRO A 817 -0.97 16.32 2.55
C PRO A 817 -0.97 14.79 2.66
N VAL A 818 0.18 14.15 2.42
CA VAL A 818 0.34 12.70 2.53
C VAL A 818 0.48 12.26 4.00
N GLU A 819 1.20 13.00 4.85
CA GLU A 819 1.20 12.73 6.31
C GLU A 819 -0.22 12.89 6.89
N ARG A 820 -1.00 13.85 6.38
CA ARG A 820 -2.41 14.06 6.77
C ARG A 820 -3.31 12.89 6.37
N ASP A 821 -3.17 12.38 5.15
CA ASP A 821 -3.96 11.24 4.65
C ASP A 821 -3.69 9.92 5.42
N ILE A 822 -2.64 9.85 6.25
CA ILE A 822 -2.21 8.63 6.95
C ILE A 822 -2.78 8.51 8.36
N ASN A 823 -3.24 9.62 8.96
CA ASN A 823 -4.08 9.55 10.16
C ASN A 823 -5.35 8.71 9.92
N ARG A 824 -5.72 8.47 8.64
CA ARG A 824 -6.74 7.49 8.19
C ARG A 824 -6.49 6.05 8.62
N ALA A 825 -5.23 5.65 8.78
CA ALA A 825 -4.84 4.25 8.79
C ALA A 825 -4.52 3.73 10.20
N ILE A 826 -5.53 3.71 11.08
CA ILE A 826 -5.57 2.64 12.09
C ILE A 826 -5.97 1.37 11.32
N VAL A 827 -5.00 0.77 10.61
CA VAL A 827 -5.22 -0.53 9.97
C VAL A 827 -5.33 -1.52 11.11
N THR A 828 -6.52 -2.02 11.37
CA THR A 828 -6.67 -3.07 12.37
C THR A 828 -6.17 -4.38 11.76
N GLN A 829 -5.75 -5.31 12.62
CA GLN A 829 -5.46 -6.69 12.19
C GLN A 829 -6.66 -7.31 11.43
N GLU A 830 -7.88 -6.83 11.71
CA GLU A 830 -9.12 -7.26 11.07
C GLU A 830 -9.21 -6.76 9.61
N ASP A 831 -8.79 -5.52 9.33
CA ASP A 831 -8.68 -5.02 7.95
C ASP A 831 -7.72 -5.88 7.14
N ILE A 832 -6.60 -6.28 7.76
CA ILE A 832 -5.59 -7.17 7.17
C ILE A 832 -6.21 -8.53 6.81
N GLU A 833 -6.94 -9.18 7.73
CA GLU A 833 -7.57 -10.49 7.51
C GLU A 833 -8.68 -10.47 6.45
N LEU A 834 -9.55 -9.45 6.46
CA LEU A 834 -10.60 -9.27 5.44
C LEU A 834 -9.98 -9.09 4.04
N MET A 835 -8.88 -8.32 3.98
CA MET A 835 -8.12 -8.16 2.75
C MET A 835 -7.52 -9.49 2.26
N LYS A 836 -7.10 -10.40 3.16
CA LYS A 836 -6.56 -11.70 2.75
C LYS A 836 -7.58 -12.54 1.99
N ARG A 837 -8.81 -12.60 2.50
CA ARG A 837 -9.89 -13.37 1.89
C ARG A 837 -10.29 -12.83 0.51
N ASN A 838 -10.47 -11.52 0.40
CA ASN A 838 -11.02 -10.90 -0.81
C ASN A 838 -10.05 -10.91 -1.99
N VAL A 839 -8.74 -10.95 -1.74
CA VAL A 839 -7.74 -11.11 -2.81
C VAL A 839 -7.71 -12.54 -3.36
N VAL A 840 -7.83 -13.55 -2.49
CA VAL A 840 -7.88 -14.97 -2.90
C VAL A 840 -9.07 -15.27 -3.82
N LEU A 841 -10.20 -14.58 -3.60
CA LEU A 841 -11.43 -14.73 -4.39
C LEU A 841 -11.41 -14.02 -5.74
N SER A 842 -10.49 -13.06 -5.94
CA SER A 842 -10.40 -12.23 -7.15
C SER A 842 -9.69 -12.89 -8.34
N GLY A 843 -9.15 -14.10 -8.16
CA GLY A 843 -8.53 -14.86 -9.26
C GLY A 843 -7.15 -14.36 -9.71
N ILE A 844 -6.51 -13.48 -8.94
CA ILE A 844 -5.15 -12.98 -9.21
C ILE A 844 -4.14 -14.14 -9.24
N GLU A 845 -3.31 -14.19 -10.28
CA GLU A 845 -2.24 -15.18 -10.43
C GLU A 845 -1.12 -14.96 -9.42
N THR A 846 -0.65 -16.05 -8.82
CA THR A 846 0.48 -16.05 -7.90
C THR A 846 1.80 -16.04 -8.67
N ALA A 847 2.80 -15.31 -8.16
CA ALA A 847 4.13 -15.28 -8.74
C ALA A 847 5.19 -15.29 -7.63
N GLU A 848 6.22 -16.13 -7.78
CA GLU A 848 7.31 -16.20 -6.82
C GLU A 848 8.09 -14.88 -6.74
N ARG A 849 8.46 -14.51 -5.50
CA ARG A 849 9.32 -13.36 -5.25
C ARG A 849 10.71 -13.63 -5.82
N LYS A 850 11.27 -12.64 -6.52
CA LYS A 850 12.62 -12.79 -7.07
C LYS A 850 13.64 -12.73 -5.94
N GLU A 851 14.34 -13.84 -5.72
CA GLU A 851 15.43 -13.90 -4.74
C GLU A 851 16.65 -13.12 -5.21
N ILE A 852 17.41 -12.61 -4.24
CA ILE A 852 18.66 -11.90 -4.47
C ILE A 852 19.84 -12.87 -4.26
N SER A 853 20.88 -12.75 -5.09
CA SER A 853 22.09 -13.54 -4.88
C SER A 853 23.03 -12.83 -3.91
N SER A 854 23.89 -13.60 -3.24
CA SER A 854 24.91 -13.08 -2.34
C SER A 854 26.30 -13.63 -2.69
N ILE A 855 27.35 -13.01 -2.15
CA ILE A 855 28.71 -13.57 -2.19
C ILE A 855 28.82 -14.81 -1.28
N SER A 856 29.83 -15.66 -1.52
CA SER A 856 29.98 -16.92 -0.78
C SER A 856 30.34 -16.67 0.69
N ILE A 857 30.07 -17.64 1.57
CA ILE A 857 30.36 -17.49 3.01
C ILE A 857 31.85 -17.24 3.25
N GLU A 858 32.72 -17.91 2.48
CA GLU A 858 34.18 -17.73 2.56
C GLU A 858 34.58 -16.29 2.23
N GLU A 859 33.99 -15.70 1.19
CA GLU A 859 34.21 -14.29 0.85
C GLU A 859 33.62 -13.34 1.90
N ARG A 860 32.46 -13.67 2.48
CA ARG A 860 31.81 -12.87 3.53
C ARG A 860 32.71 -12.73 4.76
N ILE A 861 33.40 -13.79 5.20
CA ILE A 861 34.20 -13.77 6.43
C ILE A 861 35.63 -13.23 6.23
N GLU A 862 36.10 -13.08 5.00
CA GLU A 862 37.46 -12.57 4.71
C GLU A 862 37.48 -11.12 4.22
N THR A 863 36.34 -10.62 3.71
CA THR A 863 36.26 -9.31 3.05
C THR A 863 35.19 -8.41 3.67
N PHE A 864 35.28 -7.12 3.34
CA PHE A 864 34.23 -6.14 3.61
C PHE A 864 33.43 -5.82 2.34
N ASP A 865 33.47 -6.71 1.35
CA ASP A 865 32.73 -6.55 0.10
C ASP A 865 31.22 -6.64 0.34
N GLU A 866 30.45 -5.97 -0.51
CA GLU A 866 29.00 -5.91 -0.38
C GLU A 866 28.39 -7.31 -0.52
N VAL A 867 27.63 -7.76 0.50
CA VAL A 867 27.16 -9.15 0.58
C VAL A 867 26.04 -9.44 -0.41
N GLU A 868 25.03 -8.58 -0.49
CA GLU A 868 23.87 -8.74 -1.37
C GLU A 868 24.18 -8.16 -2.77
N LYS A 869 23.91 -8.91 -3.83
CA LYS A 869 24.09 -8.46 -5.23
C LYS A 869 22.81 -7.84 -5.78
N GLY A 870 22.84 -6.68 -6.43
CA GLY A 870 21.65 -6.04 -7.00
C GLY A 870 20.89 -6.85 -8.06
N TYR A 871 19.65 -6.47 -8.37
CA TYR A 871 18.90 -7.03 -9.50
C TYR A 871 19.46 -6.53 -10.83
N ASP A 872 19.30 -7.34 -11.89
CA ASP A 872 19.41 -6.87 -13.27
C ASP A 872 18.08 -6.25 -13.76
N ASP A 873 18.13 -5.50 -14.87
CA ASP A 873 16.97 -4.81 -15.46
C ASP A 873 15.75 -5.73 -15.60
N ARG A 874 15.96 -6.94 -16.14
CA ARG A 874 14.86 -7.88 -16.41
C ARG A 874 14.23 -8.37 -15.11
N THR A 875 15.05 -8.74 -14.14
CA THR A 875 14.61 -9.25 -12.84
C THR A 875 13.88 -8.17 -12.05
N ALA A 876 14.39 -6.94 -12.05
CA ALA A 876 13.72 -5.80 -11.42
C ALA A 876 12.37 -5.50 -12.07
N MET A 877 12.28 -5.52 -13.40
CA MET A 877 11.01 -5.36 -14.13
C MET A 877 10.01 -6.48 -13.82
N GLU A 878 10.46 -7.74 -13.80
CA GLU A 878 9.61 -8.89 -13.46
C GLU A 878 9.08 -8.82 -12.02
N GLU A 879 9.93 -8.44 -11.06
CA GLU A 879 9.54 -8.25 -9.66
C GLU A 879 8.58 -7.06 -9.49
N ALA A 880 8.83 -5.94 -10.17
CA ALA A 880 7.95 -4.77 -10.15
C ALA A 880 6.55 -5.07 -10.72
N LYS A 881 6.47 -5.91 -11.77
CA LYS A 881 5.19 -6.33 -12.39
C LYS A 881 4.29 -7.17 -11.47
N ARG A 882 4.81 -7.68 -10.34
CA ARG A 882 3.99 -8.33 -9.31
C ARG A 882 3.12 -7.33 -8.54
N CYS A 883 3.39 -6.03 -8.61
CA CYS A 883 2.65 -5.03 -7.84
C CYS A 883 1.15 -5.01 -8.18
N LEU A 884 0.28 -5.04 -7.16
CA LEU A 884 -1.18 -5.02 -7.33
C LEU A 884 -1.76 -3.62 -7.58
N SER A 885 -0.93 -2.56 -7.53
CA SER A 885 -1.35 -1.14 -7.42
C SER A 885 -2.59 -0.95 -6.54
N CYS A 886 -2.60 -1.55 -5.34
CA CYS A 886 -3.78 -1.66 -4.49
C CYS A 886 -4.28 -0.32 -3.91
N ARG A 887 -5.62 -0.23 -3.68
CA ARG A 887 -6.47 0.80 -3.02
C ARG A 887 -7.42 1.59 -3.96
N GLU A 888 -8.38 2.30 -3.35
CA GLU A 888 -9.74 2.47 -3.88
C GLU A 888 -9.98 3.60 -4.87
N CYS A 889 -9.34 4.77 -4.76
CA CYS A 889 -9.53 5.87 -5.73
C CYS A 889 -8.25 6.18 -6.47
N LEU A 890 -8.39 6.22 -7.78
CA LEU A 890 -7.36 6.57 -8.74
C LEU A 890 -7.03 8.07 -8.83
N GLY A 891 -7.87 8.93 -8.26
CA GLY A 891 -7.73 10.38 -8.46
C GLY A 891 -7.90 10.82 -9.92
N CYS A 892 -8.30 9.95 -10.86
CA CYS A 892 -8.39 10.23 -12.31
C CYS A 892 -9.29 11.41 -12.72
N GLY A 893 -10.10 11.97 -11.82
CA GLY A 893 -10.94 13.13 -12.08
C GLY A 893 -12.18 12.87 -12.95
N ILE A 894 -12.34 11.68 -13.53
CA ILE A 894 -13.45 11.36 -14.46
C ILE A 894 -14.80 11.57 -13.77
N CYS A 895 -14.97 11.04 -12.55
CA CYS A 895 -16.25 11.16 -11.85
C CYS A 895 -16.65 12.62 -11.56
N GLY A 896 -15.69 13.51 -11.30
CA GLY A 896 -15.94 14.93 -11.11
C GLY A 896 -16.28 15.65 -12.41
N ASN A 897 -15.55 15.34 -13.49
CA ASN A 897 -15.78 15.93 -14.82
C ASN A 897 -17.16 15.58 -15.40
N GLU A 898 -17.64 14.36 -15.14
CA GLU A 898 -18.94 13.88 -15.61
C GLU A 898 -20.07 14.20 -14.60
N CYS A 899 -19.75 14.76 -13.42
CA CYS A 899 -20.75 15.15 -12.43
C CYS A 899 -21.40 16.48 -12.80
N VAL A 900 -22.61 16.42 -13.35
CA VAL A 900 -23.40 17.61 -13.75
C VAL A 900 -23.72 18.54 -12.57
N GLN A 901 -23.77 18.00 -11.35
CA GLN A 901 -24.04 18.77 -10.12
C GLN A 901 -22.77 19.37 -9.49
N SER A 902 -21.58 19.04 -10.03
CA SER A 902 -20.28 19.38 -9.41
C SER A 902 -20.23 19.03 -7.91
N ALA A 903 -20.82 17.88 -7.56
CA ALA A 903 -20.99 17.44 -6.18
C ALA A 903 -19.74 16.76 -5.60
N ILE A 904 -18.72 16.48 -6.41
CA ILE A 904 -17.50 15.78 -5.96
C ILE A 904 -16.44 16.80 -5.57
N ASP A 905 -15.97 16.71 -4.33
CA ASP A 905 -14.86 17.49 -3.79
C ASP A 905 -13.68 16.57 -3.45
N TYR A 906 -12.65 16.59 -4.31
CA TYR A 906 -11.44 15.77 -4.13
C TYR A 906 -10.52 16.28 -3.03
N ASP A 907 -10.60 17.58 -2.72
CA ASP A 907 -9.76 18.27 -1.74
C ASP A 907 -10.38 18.27 -0.34
N ALA A 908 -11.61 17.80 -0.19
CA ALA A 908 -12.25 17.67 1.11
C ALA A 908 -11.33 16.90 2.07
N THR A 909 -11.10 17.51 3.24
CA THR A 909 -10.25 16.99 4.31
C THR A 909 -11.10 16.48 5.47
N GLU A 910 -10.49 15.68 6.32
CA GLU A 910 -11.09 15.33 7.60
C GLU A 910 -11.30 16.57 8.48
N THR A 911 -12.25 16.43 9.40
CA THR A 911 -12.57 17.47 10.38
C THR A 911 -12.48 16.86 11.77
N GLU A 912 -11.78 17.54 12.68
CA GLU A 912 -11.84 17.22 14.09
C GLU A 912 -13.08 17.85 14.70
N ILE A 913 -13.90 17.02 15.34
CA ILE A 913 -15.15 17.42 15.98
C ILE A 913 -15.04 17.04 17.46
N GLU A 914 -15.12 18.03 18.33
CA GLU A 914 -15.26 17.80 19.76
C GLU A 914 -16.75 17.77 20.11
N VAL A 915 -17.24 16.56 20.39
CA VAL A 915 -18.65 16.33 20.74
C VAL A 915 -18.79 16.45 22.25
N LYS A 916 -19.60 17.41 22.72
CA LYS A 916 -19.91 17.57 24.15
C LYS A 916 -20.79 16.42 24.61
N ALA A 917 -20.31 15.65 25.58
CA ALA A 917 -20.93 14.41 26.00
C ALA A 917 -21.38 14.48 27.46
N LYS A 918 -22.69 14.47 27.68
CA LYS A 918 -23.28 14.27 29.02
C LYS A 918 -23.06 12.82 29.49
N GLU A 919 -23.18 11.89 28.55
CA GLU A 919 -23.01 10.45 28.75
C GLU A 919 -22.37 9.87 27.49
N VAL A 920 -21.46 8.91 27.67
CA VAL A 920 -20.85 8.16 26.57
C VAL A 920 -21.30 6.72 26.66
N VAL A 921 -22.01 6.28 25.64
CA VAL A 921 -22.49 4.92 25.45
C VAL A 921 -21.62 4.27 24.39
N ILE A 922 -20.95 3.16 24.72
CA ILE A 922 -20.12 2.42 23.77
C ILE A 922 -20.86 1.15 23.35
N ASP A 923 -21.04 0.98 22.04
CA ASP A 923 -21.49 -0.27 21.44
C ASP A 923 -20.39 -1.35 21.57
N PRO A 924 -20.66 -2.49 22.23
CA PRO A 924 -19.64 -3.44 22.69
C PRO A 924 -19.00 -4.39 21.63
N GLU A 925 -19.14 -4.17 20.31
CA GLU A 925 -19.19 -5.31 19.37
C GLU A 925 -18.16 -5.34 18.21
N ILE A 926 -17.85 -6.55 17.70
CA ILE A 926 -16.61 -6.94 16.97
C ILE A 926 -16.86 -7.96 15.82
N TYR A 927 -15.86 -8.12 14.92
CA TYR A 927 -15.82 -8.97 13.72
C TYR A 927 -15.61 -10.49 13.98
N PHE A 928 -16.09 -11.33 13.06
CA PHE A 928 -15.77 -12.78 13.00
C PHE A 928 -14.45 -13.04 12.28
N THR A 929 -13.73 -14.10 12.65
CA THR A 929 -12.58 -14.62 11.89
C THR A 929 -13.07 -15.24 10.59
N VAL A 930 -12.35 -14.97 9.51
CA VAL A 930 -12.74 -15.38 8.16
C VAL A 930 -11.70 -16.34 7.60
N ASP A 931 -12.01 -17.64 7.56
CA ASP A 931 -11.21 -18.64 6.85
C ASP A 931 -11.70 -18.82 5.40
N LYS A 932 -10.77 -19.21 4.51
CA LYS A 932 -10.99 -19.39 3.06
C LYS A 932 -12.03 -20.45 2.69
N HIS A 933 -12.37 -21.38 3.57
CA HIS A 933 -13.28 -22.49 3.28
C HIS A 933 -14.57 -22.48 4.11
N SER A 934 -14.77 -21.45 4.94
CA SER A 934 -15.95 -21.30 5.78
C SER A 934 -16.81 -20.10 5.39
N PHE A 935 -18.11 -20.20 5.66
CA PHE A 935 -19.01 -19.05 5.64
C PHE A 935 -19.03 -18.39 7.01
N THR A 936 -19.10 -17.07 7.02
CA THR A 936 -19.39 -16.31 8.23
C THR A 936 -20.88 -16.41 8.55
N PRO A 937 -21.31 -16.23 9.80
CA PRO A 937 -22.72 -16.23 10.15
C PRO A 937 -23.55 -15.18 9.41
N PHE A 938 -22.94 -14.07 8.99
CA PHE A 938 -23.62 -13.05 8.19
C PHE A 938 -23.89 -13.48 6.76
N GLU A 939 -22.96 -14.21 6.14
CA GLU A 939 -23.16 -14.75 4.79
C GLU A 939 -24.25 -15.81 4.79
N VAL A 940 -24.27 -16.64 5.84
CA VAL A 940 -25.35 -17.60 6.06
C VAL A 940 -26.69 -16.90 6.27
N GLU A 941 -26.73 -15.87 7.12
CA GLU A 941 -27.95 -15.09 7.32
C GLU A 941 -28.42 -14.41 6.02
N ASP A 942 -27.53 -13.75 5.29
CA ASP A 942 -27.81 -13.11 4.00
C ASP A 942 -28.43 -14.10 3.01
N MET A 943 -27.86 -15.29 2.88
CA MET A 943 -28.46 -16.35 2.07
C MET A 943 -29.87 -16.66 2.58
N LEU A 944 -30.03 -16.92 3.88
CA LEU A 944 -31.33 -17.28 4.46
C LEU A 944 -32.39 -16.17 4.29
N GLU A 945 -32.00 -14.90 4.26
CA GLU A 945 -32.90 -13.77 3.99
C GLU A 945 -33.37 -13.71 2.55
N LEU A 946 -32.49 -14.08 1.63
CA LEU A 946 -32.83 -14.24 0.23
C LEU A 946 -33.75 -15.44 0.01
N GLY A 947 -33.92 -16.32 1.03
CA GLY A 947 -34.62 -17.59 0.94
C GLY A 947 -33.76 -18.71 0.35
N LEU A 948 -32.44 -18.57 0.48
CA LEU A 948 -31.41 -19.39 -0.13
C LEU A 948 -30.49 -19.97 0.95
N ILE A 949 -29.94 -21.15 0.76
CA ILE A 949 -28.79 -21.61 1.57
C ILE A 949 -28.01 -22.64 0.76
N MET A 950 -26.80 -22.31 0.34
CA MET A 950 -26.00 -23.18 -0.52
C MET A 950 -24.58 -23.35 0.00
N ASN A 951 -24.01 -24.53 -0.22
CA ASN A 951 -22.58 -24.76 -0.06
C ASN A 951 -21.80 -24.30 -1.32
N TRP A 952 -20.47 -24.39 -1.29
CA TRP A 952 -19.62 -23.99 -2.42
C TRP A 952 -19.83 -24.81 -3.70
N ASP A 953 -20.58 -25.91 -3.65
CA ASP A 953 -20.96 -26.72 -4.82
C ASP A 953 -22.33 -26.34 -5.38
N GLY A 954 -22.96 -25.27 -4.85
CA GLY A 954 -24.26 -24.79 -5.29
C GLY A 954 -25.43 -25.68 -4.87
N ARG A 955 -25.20 -26.61 -3.93
CA ARG A 955 -26.21 -27.50 -3.38
C ARG A 955 -26.73 -26.98 -2.06
N LYS A 956 -27.99 -27.28 -1.79
CA LYS A 956 -28.52 -27.16 -0.45
C LYS A 956 -27.74 -28.12 0.46
N PRO A 957 -27.05 -27.60 1.49
CA PRO A 957 -26.28 -28.45 2.37
C PRO A 957 -27.23 -29.38 3.11
N THR A 958 -26.83 -30.63 3.29
CA THR A 958 -27.54 -31.56 4.18
C THR A 958 -27.07 -31.37 5.61
N HIS A 959 -25.79 -31.01 5.78
CA HIS A 959 -25.16 -30.89 7.08
C HIS A 959 -24.28 -29.64 7.20
N VAL A 960 -24.55 -28.82 8.22
CA VAL A 960 -23.75 -27.62 8.48
C VAL A 960 -22.95 -27.80 9.77
N ALA A 961 -21.62 -27.76 9.69
CA ALA A 961 -20.76 -27.66 10.86
C ALA A 961 -20.78 -26.23 11.37
N VAL A 962 -21.10 -26.04 12.65
CA VAL A 962 -21.13 -24.73 13.29
C VAL A 962 -19.99 -24.65 14.29
N LYS A 963 -18.87 -24.08 13.85
CA LYS A 963 -17.67 -23.98 14.68
C LYS A 963 -17.76 -22.75 15.58
N ASN A 964 -17.49 -22.93 16.88
CA ASN A 964 -17.34 -21.87 17.87
C ASN A 964 -18.58 -20.96 18.05
N GLY A 965 -19.79 -21.48 17.78
CA GLY A 965 -21.04 -20.73 17.90
C GLY A 965 -21.96 -21.31 18.97
N SER A 966 -22.18 -20.56 20.06
CA SER A 966 -23.05 -20.96 21.17
C SER A 966 -24.10 -19.91 21.56
N THR A 967 -24.23 -18.83 20.77
CA THR A 967 -25.18 -17.75 21.06
C THR A 967 -26.57 -18.06 20.55
N ARG A 968 -27.58 -17.38 21.11
CA ARG A 968 -28.97 -17.52 20.69
C ARG A 968 -29.17 -17.17 19.21
N TYR A 969 -28.46 -16.16 18.69
CA TYR A 969 -28.50 -15.87 17.26
C TYR A 969 -28.03 -17.04 16.39
N ILE A 970 -26.93 -17.68 16.78
CA ILE A 970 -26.43 -18.84 16.05
C ILE A 970 -27.41 -20.01 16.18
N GLN A 971 -28.07 -20.15 17.33
CA GLN A 971 -29.16 -21.13 17.50
C GLN A 971 -30.38 -20.78 16.64
N ASP A 972 -30.71 -19.51 16.43
CA ASP A 972 -31.80 -19.08 15.56
C ASP A 972 -31.45 -19.30 14.08
N ILE A 973 -30.19 -19.09 13.68
CA ILE A 973 -29.69 -19.53 12.38
C ILE A 973 -29.78 -21.05 12.25
N GLN A 974 -29.28 -21.80 13.24
CA GLN A 974 -29.36 -23.27 13.26
C GLN A 974 -30.81 -23.75 13.16
N LYS A 975 -31.72 -23.13 13.89
CA LYS A 975 -33.15 -23.44 13.82
C LYS A 975 -33.73 -23.11 12.45
N ARG A 976 -33.37 -21.98 11.83
CA ARG A 976 -33.79 -21.66 10.46
C ARG A 976 -33.22 -22.66 9.44
N LEU A 977 -31.99 -23.13 9.65
CA LEU A 977 -31.38 -24.20 8.86
C LEU A 977 -32.16 -25.51 9.05
N GLU A 978 -32.48 -25.89 10.29
CA GLU A 978 -33.30 -27.06 10.62
C GLU A 978 -34.72 -26.97 10.05
N ASP A 979 -35.35 -25.80 10.11
CA ASP A 979 -36.66 -25.50 9.49
C ASP A 979 -36.60 -25.65 7.96
N MET A 980 -35.42 -25.44 7.36
CA MET A 980 -35.15 -25.72 5.94
C MET A 980 -34.74 -27.19 5.67
N GLY A 981 -34.69 -28.04 6.70
CA GLY A 981 -34.37 -29.47 6.60
C GLY A 981 -32.87 -29.80 6.65
N ILE A 982 -32.04 -28.93 7.25
CA ILE A 982 -30.58 -29.03 7.26
C ILE A 982 -30.12 -29.41 8.68
N THR A 983 -29.29 -30.44 8.81
CA THR A 983 -28.92 -31.00 10.12
C THR A 983 -27.57 -30.47 10.59
N PRO A 984 -27.42 -29.90 11.79
CA PRO A 984 -26.11 -29.55 12.33
C PRO A 984 -25.26 -30.81 12.57
N SER A 985 -24.04 -30.88 12.01
CA SER A 985 -23.10 -31.98 12.22
C SER A 985 -21.66 -31.50 11.99
N ASP A 986 -20.74 -31.83 12.89
CA ASP A 986 -19.32 -31.46 12.75
C ASP A 986 -18.52 -32.47 11.91
N ASP A 987 -18.93 -33.75 11.90
CA ASP A 987 -18.19 -34.85 11.28
C ASP A 987 -18.61 -35.14 9.82
N GLU A 988 -19.84 -34.79 9.46
CA GLU A 988 -20.43 -35.06 8.13
C GLU A 988 -20.81 -33.78 7.36
N ALA A 989 -20.31 -32.62 7.79
CA ALA A 989 -20.64 -31.33 7.20
C ALA A 989 -20.22 -31.18 5.73
N ASP A 990 -21.18 -30.83 4.88
CA ASP A 990 -20.98 -30.39 3.51
C ASP A 990 -20.95 -28.85 3.37
N MET A 991 -21.10 -28.13 4.50
CA MET A 991 -20.90 -26.69 4.63
C MET A 991 -20.40 -26.35 6.05
N VAL A 992 -19.48 -25.38 6.16
CA VAL A 992 -18.95 -24.93 7.46
C VAL A 992 -19.31 -23.47 7.69
N MET A 993 -19.96 -23.18 8.83
CA MET A 993 -20.16 -21.84 9.36
C MET A 993 -19.19 -21.61 10.54
N ASN A 994 -18.26 -20.65 10.41
CA ASN A 994 -17.28 -20.34 11.45
C ASN A 994 -17.68 -19.10 12.24
N CYS A 995 -17.94 -19.29 13.54
CA CYS A 995 -18.45 -18.26 14.44
C CYS A 995 -17.39 -17.69 15.40
N SER A 996 -16.10 -17.96 15.18
CA SER A 996 -15.02 -17.41 16.01
C SER A 996 -14.96 -15.88 15.90
N PHE A 997 -14.81 -15.19 17.04
CA PHE A 997 -14.66 -13.72 17.13
C PHE A 997 -13.25 -13.33 17.53
N ASN A 998 -12.80 -12.14 17.11
CA ASN A 998 -11.52 -11.58 17.54
C ASN A 998 -11.69 -10.17 18.14
N GLU A 999 -11.60 -10.04 19.47
CA GLU A 999 -11.83 -8.75 20.15
C GLU A 999 -10.74 -7.72 19.78
N CYS A 1000 -11.12 -6.67 19.04
CA CYS A 1000 -10.18 -5.64 18.61
C CYS A 1000 -9.48 -4.96 19.81
N GLU A 1001 -8.14 -4.93 19.76
CA GLU A 1001 -7.26 -4.42 20.83
C GLU A 1001 -7.61 -2.98 21.26
N TYR A 1002 -8.08 -2.16 20.31
CA TYR A 1002 -8.54 -0.80 20.58
C TYR A 1002 -9.72 -0.75 21.57
N TYR A 1003 -10.73 -1.62 21.39
CA TYR A 1003 -11.90 -1.66 22.27
C TYR A 1003 -11.59 -2.30 23.62
N GLN A 1004 -10.65 -3.25 23.67
CA GLN A 1004 -10.14 -3.78 24.95
C GLN A 1004 -9.48 -2.67 25.79
N LYS A 1005 -8.70 -1.78 25.16
CA LYS A 1005 -8.09 -0.61 25.82
C LYS A 1005 -9.14 0.39 26.30
N LEU A 1006 -10.15 0.71 25.48
CA LEU A 1006 -11.25 1.60 25.86
C LEU A 1006 -12.06 1.07 27.05
N ARG A 1007 -12.45 -0.22 27.03
CA ARG A 1007 -13.16 -0.87 28.14
C ARG A 1007 -12.36 -0.82 29.45
N LYS A 1008 -11.03 -0.96 29.37
CA LYS A 1008 -10.13 -0.88 30.51
C LYS A 1008 -10.05 0.53 31.12
N HIS A 1009 -10.35 1.58 30.35
CA HIS A 1009 -10.35 2.97 30.85
C HIS A 1009 -11.70 3.40 31.45
N MET A 1010 -12.79 2.66 31.19
CA MET A 1010 -14.10 2.91 31.79
C MET A 1010 -14.37 2.08 33.06
N ARG A 1011 -13.56 1.05 33.31
CA ARG A 1011 -13.55 0.29 34.58
C ARG A 1011 -12.48 0.87 35.49
#